data_AF-A0A3M0W465-F1
#
_entry.id   AF-A0A3M0W465-F1
#
_cell.length_a   1.000
_cell.length_b   1.000
_cell.length_c   1.000
_cell.angle_alpha   90.00
_cell.angle_beta   90.00
_cell.angle_gamma   90.00
#
_symmetry.space_group_name_H-M   'P 1'
#
loop_
_entity.id
_entity.type
_entity.pdbx_description
1 polymer ?
#
loop_
_entity_poly.entity_id
_entity_poly.type
_entity_poly.pdbx_seq_one_letter_code
_entity_poly.pdbx_strand_id
1 'polypeptide(L)'
;MPERSLTISAGWTGLISAYTYLQLAPNTSLRIIDASRTVGGVWSKEKVYEDLYAQIAHPLFEYSFYRMPAEGLSPDGFISGESSSRSFHLETGHADEFLGRTIHKYLTDFARDFDLNRRIQLETSVTKVERTYSGGWSLDVDNGPSLTCDKLIWAVGGTSSPIIPRWEQKNFRSPIVHSSQIGNDIAAIEKIKTAVVVGAAKSGLDTVYMLLKAGKKVDWLIREGGAGPLAMAAPSFFGIWNVIDVIATRSVAAFSPSIMNTTGLWYNAINQTAIGYSANENFEKLRPEPRGFGLFWAKAGLGAASAPDFWKTMHEGDLTVHRDEIKSLSDKDAVHLASGATIHTDMILACSGYEKPYRSFNTALQIDLGLAKGQGKADIHKWARLEAQGEEEVDRLLPILAEFSPEASGVESTPHPDNLLHGPNRHYRRLIPPTAVAQQDRTIFFPGMVHSIFTPLIVETQALWGVAYLLGHLDLPSEDEMNQEIATFNAWTRKRYLAQGRKHAYAIFDFLSYIDVLCRDLGIKTARKSNWFSELFVRYKPSDYHGMYGEIRTPSAPICLNTGPPGPILKFLAYQLAEIFRSLLPDHFKYEFFEGEHEYAAAEGCADIFPGPYYAFYPVPTAIDVELAHQYVAEIMEDEGPFDAVMGFSQGAALAASILLRHEKEKPLEASPFRFAVFICGSLPYWFEDTQGVDVAGLFLAPSETGYGPCVRLTYQPWKDDGSAEAKPMAQTRSMTRTPGDAAAQIAAFSQGFNMAHLDDEGFLLGRDEPEEKQLKATTQGLLPSLSRPVRTLYQAAPYTFLENLAVRRNGSILTTRLDNGHLLELDPYSGQPPQTVHVFSDYLAVGGIVETEPDLFAVVAGNFSVLELTSYPGTYALADIPEASFLDGMTYSPLAHAVYLGDAIGGVIYKLDIHTGQYHVASRDPLLRKCHPTDFSGINGFKHLNSHLFWTNSGCGYFAKLPLDSHGDPVGNASLILSNQTLWLDDFAFAPDGSGLAYVSASFINQIISINQRGETAHVAGGLNSSDVAQPTAVAIGRTLQDLRRGTIYVTTAGAIGDPINGTTVVGAQLVAIDTKVWTSE
;
A
#
# COMPACT_ATOMS: atom_id res chain seq x y z
N MET A 1 -8.62 -45.92 5.30
CA MET A 1 -8.77 -45.25 3.99
C MET A 1 -7.46 -44.51 3.73
N PRO A 2 -6.98 -44.39 2.47
CA PRO A 2 -5.82 -43.56 2.17
C PRO A 2 -6.06 -42.12 2.62
N GLU A 3 -5.01 -41.43 3.09
CA GLU A 3 -5.13 -40.05 3.52
C GLU A 3 -5.36 -39.14 2.30
N ARG A 4 -6.21 -38.13 2.41
CA ARG A 4 -6.38 -37.17 1.31
C ARG A 4 -5.22 -36.18 1.25
N SER A 5 -4.56 -35.92 2.38
CA SER A 5 -3.34 -35.11 2.41
C SER A 5 -2.39 -35.53 3.53
N LEU A 6 -1.09 -35.43 3.24
CA LEU A 6 -0.01 -35.71 4.17
C LEU A 6 0.94 -34.53 4.24
N THR A 7 1.23 -34.05 5.44
CA THR A 7 2.21 -32.99 5.71
C THR A 7 3.43 -33.58 6.39
N ILE A 8 4.62 -33.23 5.91
CA ILE A 8 5.89 -33.69 6.46
C ILE A 8 6.51 -32.56 7.26
N SER A 9 6.86 -32.82 8.53
CA SER A 9 7.27 -31.91 9.60
C SER A 9 6.12 -31.33 10.43
N ALA A 10 6.29 -31.30 11.74
CA ALA A 10 5.49 -30.62 12.76
C ALA A 10 6.26 -29.40 13.33
N GLY A 11 7.09 -28.75 12.50
CA GLY A 11 7.67 -27.43 12.78
C GLY A 11 6.78 -26.27 12.28
N TRP A 12 7.32 -25.05 12.33
CA TRP A 12 6.66 -23.81 11.88
C TRP A 12 5.87 -23.97 10.57
N THR A 13 6.54 -24.48 9.54
CA THR A 13 5.98 -24.60 8.19
C THR A 13 4.88 -25.65 8.10
N GLY A 14 5.10 -26.81 8.74
CA GLY A 14 4.17 -27.93 8.64
C GLY A 14 2.89 -27.70 9.43
N LEU A 15 2.99 -27.16 10.65
CA LEU A 15 1.83 -26.84 11.48
C LEU A 15 0.92 -25.80 10.80
N ILE A 16 1.50 -24.72 10.28
CA ILE A 16 0.70 -23.68 9.61
C ILE A 16 0.11 -24.18 8.29
N SER A 17 0.85 -24.99 7.52
CA SER A 17 0.31 -25.60 6.29
C SER A 17 -0.87 -26.53 6.57
N ALA A 18 -0.79 -27.33 7.63
CA ALA A 18 -1.88 -28.20 8.04
C ALA A 18 -3.10 -27.41 8.53
N TYR A 19 -2.87 -26.38 9.35
CA TYR A 19 -3.92 -25.45 9.76
C TYR A 19 -4.60 -24.81 8.54
N THR A 20 -3.83 -24.21 7.63
CA THR A 20 -4.34 -23.55 6.43
C THR A 20 -5.14 -24.52 5.55
N TYR A 21 -4.65 -25.75 5.37
CA TYR A 21 -5.39 -26.77 4.62
C TYR A 21 -6.74 -27.06 5.27
N LEU A 22 -6.77 -27.24 6.59
CA LEU A 22 -8.02 -27.50 7.32
C LEU A 22 -8.96 -26.29 7.34
N GLN A 23 -8.46 -25.06 7.23
CA GLN A 23 -9.31 -23.88 7.06
C GLN A 23 -10.00 -23.87 5.69
N LEU A 24 -9.25 -24.16 4.61
CA LEU A 24 -9.77 -24.10 3.24
C LEU A 24 -10.51 -25.38 2.81
N ALA A 25 -10.23 -26.51 3.45
CA ALA A 25 -10.89 -27.80 3.21
C ALA A 25 -11.10 -28.59 4.52
N PRO A 26 -12.06 -28.18 5.37
CA PRO A 26 -12.25 -28.71 6.73
C PRO A 26 -12.51 -30.22 6.82
N ASN A 27 -13.14 -30.78 5.78
CA ASN A 27 -13.50 -32.20 5.73
C ASN A 27 -12.36 -33.11 5.26
N THR A 28 -11.15 -32.59 5.12
CA THR A 28 -9.99 -33.36 4.64
C THR A 28 -9.44 -34.28 5.73
N SER A 29 -9.20 -35.54 5.36
CA SER A 29 -8.35 -36.43 6.14
C SER A 29 -6.89 -36.03 5.95
N LEU A 30 -6.35 -35.34 6.94
CA LEU A 30 -4.99 -34.80 6.97
C LEU A 30 -4.20 -35.43 8.11
N ARG A 31 -2.99 -35.89 7.79
CA ARG A 31 -1.99 -36.39 8.73
C ARG A 31 -0.70 -35.57 8.64
N ILE A 32 -0.03 -35.37 9.78
CA ILE A 32 1.26 -34.72 9.90
C ILE A 32 2.26 -35.76 10.43
N ILE A 33 3.44 -35.89 9.85
CA ILE A 33 4.50 -36.74 10.39
C ILE A 33 5.79 -35.96 10.65
N ASP A 34 6.53 -36.27 11.72
CA ASP A 34 7.83 -35.65 12.03
C ASP A 34 8.81 -36.69 12.56
N ALA A 35 10.10 -36.55 12.25
CA ALA A 35 11.17 -37.41 12.74
C ALA A 35 11.55 -37.12 14.21
N SER A 36 11.19 -35.94 14.72
CA SER A 36 11.52 -35.45 16.06
C SER A 36 10.63 -36.10 17.12
N ARG A 37 11.10 -36.13 18.37
CA ARG A 37 10.36 -36.71 19.51
C ARG A 37 9.25 -35.79 20.02
N THR A 38 9.35 -34.51 19.70
CA THR A 38 8.37 -33.49 20.11
C THR A 38 8.10 -32.51 18.97
N VAL A 39 6.95 -31.83 19.04
CA VAL A 39 6.56 -30.77 18.11
C VAL A 39 7.55 -29.61 18.15
N GLY A 40 7.77 -28.95 17.01
CA GLY A 40 8.60 -27.75 16.92
C GLY A 40 9.68 -27.78 15.85
N GLY A 41 9.92 -28.94 15.22
CA GLY A 41 10.93 -29.09 14.17
C GLY A 41 12.34 -28.81 14.68
N VAL A 42 12.97 -27.72 14.23
CA VAL A 42 14.27 -27.26 14.78
C VAL A 42 14.16 -26.70 16.20
N TRP A 43 12.97 -26.30 16.61
CA TRP A 43 12.64 -25.84 17.97
C TRP A 43 12.00 -26.95 18.81
N SER A 44 12.22 -28.21 18.46
CA SER A 44 11.75 -29.33 19.27
C SER A 44 12.45 -29.34 20.64
N LYS A 45 11.76 -29.85 21.66
CA LYS A 45 12.19 -29.85 23.07
C LYS A 45 13.61 -30.35 23.26
N GLU A 46 14.01 -31.35 22.48
CA GLU A 46 15.29 -32.03 22.55
C GLU A 46 16.42 -31.35 21.74
N LYS A 47 16.10 -30.38 20.88
CA LYS A 47 17.10 -29.65 20.08
C LYS A 47 17.44 -28.27 20.64
N VAL A 48 16.54 -27.67 21.43
CA VAL A 48 16.76 -26.37 22.09
C VAL A 48 17.65 -26.50 23.33
N TYR A 49 18.39 -25.43 23.64
CA TYR A 49 19.28 -25.32 24.80
C TYR A 49 19.26 -23.88 25.37
N GLU A 50 19.68 -23.71 26.62
CA GLU A 50 19.51 -22.48 27.44
C GLU A 50 19.95 -21.17 26.75
N ASP A 51 21.02 -21.21 25.96
CA ASP A 51 21.60 -20.03 25.30
C ASP A 51 21.18 -19.85 23.84
N LEU A 52 20.18 -20.61 23.37
CA LEU A 52 19.68 -20.51 22.01
C LEU A 52 18.56 -19.47 21.91
N TYR A 53 18.84 -18.33 21.27
CA TYR A 53 17.85 -17.26 21.04
C TYR A 53 17.50 -17.13 19.56
N ALA A 54 16.23 -16.84 19.27
CA ALA A 54 15.82 -16.37 17.96
C ALA A 54 16.52 -15.05 17.63
N GLN A 55 16.87 -14.86 16.35
CA GLN A 55 17.51 -13.62 15.86
C GLN A 55 16.52 -12.47 15.67
N ILE A 56 15.24 -12.71 15.98
CA ILE A 56 14.12 -11.80 15.79
C ILE A 56 13.51 -11.52 17.16
N ALA A 57 13.26 -10.25 17.46
CA ALA A 57 12.69 -9.81 18.72
C ALA A 57 11.16 -9.95 18.74
N HIS A 58 10.58 -9.99 19.93
CA HIS A 58 9.14 -9.91 20.13
C HIS A 58 8.59 -8.54 19.63
N PRO A 59 7.41 -8.45 18.98
CA PRO A 59 6.46 -9.52 18.62
C PRO A 59 6.62 -10.02 17.17
N LEU A 60 7.81 -9.98 16.59
CA LEU A 60 8.00 -10.22 15.13
C LEU A 60 8.17 -11.71 14.77
N PHE A 61 8.13 -12.61 15.75
CA PHE A 61 8.37 -14.05 15.58
C PHE A 61 7.13 -14.89 15.94
N GLU A 62 5.96 -14.51 15.42
CA GLU A 62 4.65 -15.15 15.64
C GLU A 62 3.84 -15.23 14.33
N TYR A 63 2.82 -16.09 14.27
CA TYR A 63 1.81 -16.09 13.22
C TYR A 63 0.89 -14.87 13.34
N SER A 64 0.35 -14.41 12.21
CA SER A 64 -0.42 -13.17 12.11
C SER A 64 -1.64 -13.08 13.05
N PHE A 65 -2.25 -14.23 13.34
CA PHE A 65 -3.46 -14.35 14.16
C PHE A 65 -3.26 -15.03 15.51
N TYR A 66 -2.07 -15.58 15.79
CA TYR A 66 -1.79 -16.33 17.01
C TYR A 66 -0.59 -15.71 17.74
N ARG A 67 -0.87 -14.94 18.79
CA ARG A 67 0.13 -14.10 19.48
C ARG A 67 1.05 -14.91 20.38
N MET A 68 2.34 -14.57 20.35
CA MET A 68 3.34 -15.13 21.24
C MET A 68 3.36 -14.39 22.59
N PRO A 69 3.32 -15.12 23.72
CA PRO A 69 3.50 -14.51 25.04
C PRO A 69 4.85 -13.78 25.16
N ALA A 70 4.86 -12.62 25.82
CA ALA A 70 6.07 -11.83 26.07
C ALA A 70 6.87 -12.38 27.28
N GLU A 71 7.19 -13.68 27.23
CA GLU A 71 7.87 -14.42 28.30
C GLU A 71 9.23 -14.95 27.81
N GLY A 72 10.22 -15.06 28.70
CA GLY A 72 11.54 -15.61 28.36
C GLY A 72 12.32 -14.75 27.35
N LEU A 73 12.13 -13.43 27.39
CA LEU A 73 12.83 -12.48 26.53
C LEU A 73 14.20 -12.10 27.13
N SER A 74 15.21 -11.95 26.28
CA SER A 74 16.48 -11.33 26.68
C SER A 74 16.27 -9.84 27.01
N PRO A 75 17.24 -9.16 27.67
CA PRO A 75 17.15 -7.72 27.92
C PRO A 75 16.90 -6.87 26.66
N ASP A 76 17.37 -7.34 25.50
CA ASP A 76 17.20 -6.69 24.18
C ASP A 76 15.92 -7.14 23.44
N GLY A 77 15.07 -7.96 24.07
CA GLY A 77 13.79 -8.41 23.53
C GLY A 77 13.85 -9.64 22.62
N PHE A 78 15.00 -10.33 22.52
CA PHE A 78 15.12 -11.57 21.76
C PHE A 78 14.44 -12.73 22.47
N ILE A 79 13.77 -13.57 21.70
CA ILE A 79 12.95 -14.66 22.24
C ILE A 79 13.84 -15.89 22.45
N SER A 80 13.86 -16.42 23.67
CA SER A 80 14.62 -17.64 23.95
C SER A 80 13.93 -18.90 23.41
N GLY A 81 14.74 -19.85 22.96
CA GLY A 81 14.33 -21.24 22.70
C GLY A 81 14.06 -22.01 24.00
N GLU A 82 14.66 -21.61 25.13
CA GLU A 82 14.51 -22.20 26.47
C GLU A 82 14.73 -21.14 27.58
N SER A 83 13.92 -21.14 28.63
CA SER A 83 14.17 -20.33 29.83
C SER A 83 14.72 -21.23 30.94
N SER A 84 15.82 -20.77 31.53
CA SER A 84 16.58 -21.40 32.61
C SER A 84 15.73 -22.12 33.65
N SER A 85 16.08 -23.38 33.92
CA SER A 85 15.61 -24.18 35.05
C SER A 85 16.21 -23.72 36.39
N ARG A 86 16.08 -22.43 36.72
CA ARG A 86 16.23 -21.97 38.11
C ARG A 86 14.89 -21.48 38.62
N SER A 87 14.16 -22.40 39.23
CA SER A 87 13.02 -22.14 40.10
C SER A 87 13.39 -21.06 41.12
N PHE A 88 12.93 -19.83 40.92
CA PHE A 88 12.79 -18.91 42.03
C PHE A 88 11.58 -19.39 42.83
N HIS A 89 11.82 -19.94 44.02
CA HIS A 89 10.76 -20.22 44.99
C HIS A 89 10.05 -18.90 45.31
N LEU A 90 8.86 -18.68 44.74
CA LEU A 90 7.87 -17.77 45.30
C LEU A 90 7.05 -18.58 46.30
N GLU A 91 6.99 -18.12 47.56
CA GLU A 91 6.32 -18.76 48.71
C GLU A 91 4.78 -18.89 48.57
N THR A 92 4.21 -18.77 47.37
CA THR A 92 2.76 -18.71 47.15
C THR A 92 2.20 -19.97 46.51
N GLY A 93 2.52 -21.14 47.05
CA GLY A 93 1.69 -22.37 47.09
C GLY A 93 0.71 -22.73 45.96
N HIS A 94 0.97 -22.37 44.69
CA HIS A 94 0.20 -22.77 43.52
C HIS A 94 1.14 -23.44 42.53
N ALA A 95 0.71 -24.58 42.01
CA ALA A 95 1.55 -25.61 41.41
C ALA A 95 2.45 -25.14 40.26
N ASP A 96 3.70 -25.61 40.32
CA ASP A 96 4.71 -25.63 39.26
C ASP A 96 4.18 -26.30 37.98
N GLU A 97 3.91 -25.52 36.94
CA GLU A 97 3.96 -25.91 35.53
C GLU A 97 3.70 -24.63 34.71
N PHE A 98 4.68 -24.15 33.93
CA PHE A 98 4.53 -23.37 32.66
C PHE A 98 5.57 -22.28 32.34
N LEU A 99 6.53 -21.94 33.19
CA LEU A 99 7.61 -21.02 32.79
C LEU A 99 8.77 -21.84 32.20
N GLY A 100 9.03 -21.78 30.88
CA GLY A 100 10.25 -22.44 30.40
C GLY A 100 10.60 -22.51 28.92
N ARG A 101 9.70 -22.31 27.93
CA ARG A 101 10.05 -22.63 26.52
C ARG A 101 9.28 -21.80 25.49
N THR A 102 9.53 -20.50 25.35
CA THR A 102 8.64 -19.59 24.61
C THR A 102 8.30 -20.07 23.19
N ILE A 103 9.28 -20.40 22.34
CA ILE A 103 9.03 -20.82 20.95
C ILE A 103 8.45 -22.25 20.86
N HIS A 104 9.02 -23.21 21.58
CA HIS A 104 8.52 -24.60 21.56
C HIS A 104 7.10 -24.71 22.13
N LYS A 105 6.84 -24.03 23.25
CA LYS A 105 5.52 -23.93 23.88
C LYS A 105 4.53 -23.28 22.92
N TYR A 106 4.90 -22.17 22.28
CA TYR A 106 4.05 -21.51 21.28
C TYR A 106 3.59 -22.48 20.18
N LEU A 107 4.50 -23.27 19.59
CA LEU A 107 4.15 -24.23 18.54
C LEU A 107 3.32 -25.41 19.06
N THR A 108 3.58 -25.84 20.29
CA THR A 108 2.81 -26.92 20.95
C THR A 108 1.40 -26.46 21.32
N ASP A 109 1.27 -25.24 21.84
CA ASP A 109 -0.03 -24.62 22.14
C ASP A 109 -0.81 -24.38 20.85
N PHE A 110 -0.16 -23.90 19.78
CA PHE A 110 -0.80 -23.78 18.46
C PHE A 110 -1.33 -25.13 17.97
N ALA A 111 -0.52 -26.19 18.05
CA ALA A 111 -0.94 -27.53 17.63
C ALA A 111 -2.10 -28.09 18.48
N ARG A 112 -2.16 -27.73 19.76
CA ARG A 112 -3.26 -28.08 20.67
C ARG A 112 -4.53 -27.28 20.33
N ASP A 113 -4.42 -25.96 20.27
CA ASP A 113 -5.55 -25.03 20.18
C ASP A 113 -6.30 -25.18 18.84
N PHE A 114 -5.60 -25.63 17.79
CA PHE A 114 -6.18 -25.92 16.47
C PHE A 114 -6.37 -27.42 16.18
N ASP A 115 -6.42 -28.28 17.21
CA ASP A 115 -6.71 -29.72 17.08
C ASP A 115 -5.81 -30.46 16.05
N LEU A 116 -4.53 -30.08 15.99
CA LEU A 116 -3.54 -30.72 15.15
C LEU A 116 -2.90 -31.93 15.85
N ASN A 117 -2.84 -31.95 17.18
CA ASN A 117 -2.15 -33.00 17.96
C ASN A 117 -2.58 -34.42 17.59
N ARG A 118 -3.89 -34.69 17.44
CA ARG A 118 -4.39 -36.03 17.06
C ARG A 118 -4.04 -36.44 15.62
N ARG A 119 -3.58 -35.50 14.80
CA ARG A 119 -3.16 -35.69 13.41
C ARG A 119 -1.65 -35.84 13.27
N ILE A 120 -0.89 -35.55 14.33
CA ILE A 120 0.57 -35.62 14.35
C ILE A 120 1.02 -37.01 14.77
N GLN A 121 1.93 -37.58 13.97
CA GLN A 121 2.67 -38.79 14.28
C GLN A 121 4.17 -38.44 14.34
N LEU A 122 4.73 -38.50 15.55
CA LEU A 122 6.15 -38.18 15.82
C LEU A 122 7.04 -39.41 15.60
N GLU A 123 8.35 -39.23 15.70
CA GLU A 123 9.37 -40.28 15.55
C GLU A 123 9.22 -41.12 14.27
N THR A 124 8.79 -40.47 13.19
CA THR A 124 8.51 -41.11 11.90
C THR A 124 9.29 -40.38 10.80
N SER A 125 10.37 -40.99 10.32
CA SER A 125 11.24 -40.41 9.29
C SER A 125 10.91 -40.99 7.92
N VAL A 126 10.74 -40.14 6.91
CA VAL A 126 10.54 -40.57 5.53
C VAL A 126 11.87 -40.98 4.90
N THR A 127 11.97 -42.24 4.51
CA THR A 127 13.18 -42.81 3.87
C THR A 127 13.08 -42.81 2.35
N LYS A 128 11.87 -42.92 1.80
CA LYS A 128 11.63 -42.97 0.35
C LYS A 128 10.29 -42.35 -0.03
N VAL A 129 10.24 -41.68 -1.18
CA VAL A 129 9.02 -41.10 -1.77
C VAL A 129 8.87 -41.59 -3.21
N GLU A 130 7.68 -42.08 -3.56
CA GLU A 130 7.34 -42.56 -4.90
C GLU A 130 5.94 -42.11 -5.35
N ARG A 131 5.73 -42.01 -6.66
CA ARG A 131 4.39 -41.84 -7.23
C ARG A 131 3.65 -43.17 -7.23
N THR A 132 2.35 -43.11 -6.92
CA THR A 132 1.42 -44.24 -7.04
C THR A 132 0.83 -44.32 -8.44
N TYR A 133 0.30 -45.49 -8.83
CA TYR A 133 -0.40 -45.66 -10.10
C TYR A 133 -1.64 -44.78 -10.26
N SER A 134 -2.27 -44.39 -9.15
CA SER A 134 -3.46 -43.52 -9.14
C SER A 134 -3.13 -42.03 -9.18
N GLY A 135 -1.86 -41.64 -9.28
CA GLY A 135 -1.42 -40.25 -9.34
C GLY A 135 -1.13 -39.58 -7.99
N GLY A 136 -1.35 -40.27 -6.86
CA GLY A 136 -0.95 -39.81 -5.51
C GLY A 136 0.47 -40.24 -5.14
N TRP A 137 0.80 -40.18 -3.84
CA TRP A 137 2.14 -40.41 -3.29
C TRP A 137 2.18 -41.60 -2.33
N SER A 138 3.31 -42.33 -2.35
CA SER A 138 3.66 -43.38 -1.40
C SER A 138 4.96 -43.01 -0.70
N LEU A 139 5.00 -43.14 0.62
CA LEU A 139 6.14 -42.78 1.46
C LEU A 139 6.54 -43.97 2.33
N ASP A 140 7.76 -44.47 2.15
CA ASP A 140 8.34 -45.43 3.07
C ASP A 140 8.89 -44.68 4.28
N VAL A 141 8.63 -45.22 5.47
CA VAL A 141 9.07 -44.65 6.75
C VAL A 141 9.99 -45.63 7.47
N ASP A 142 10.87 -45.11 8.31
CA ASP A 142 11.84 -45.90 9.09
C ASP A 142 11.18 -46.88 10.08
N ASN A 143 10.04 -46.49 10.66
CA ASN A 143 9.36 -47.23 11.72
C ASN A 143 7.86 -47.43 11.44
N GLY A 144 7.49 -48.19 10.41
CA GLY A 144 6.09 -48.53 10.16
C GLY A 144 5.78 -48.98 8.73
N PRO A 145 4.50 -49.27 8.43
CA PRO A 145 4.06 -49.49 7.06
C PRO A 145 4.15 -48.20 6.24
N SER A 146 4.38 -48.34 4.93
CA SER A 146 4.38 -47.21 4.01
C SER A 146 3.05 -46.44 4.08
N LEU A 147 3.15 -45.11 4.02
CA LEU A 147 2.02 -44.19 4.05
C LEU A 147 1.64 -43.79 2.64
N THR A 148 0.34 -43.62 2.37
CA THR A 148 -0.14 -43.15 1.06
C THR A 148 -1.03 -41.93 1.21
N CYS A 149 -0.93 -41.01 0.24
CA CYS A 149 -1.76 -39.81 0.21
C CYS A 149 -2.04 -39.28 -1.19
N ASP A 150 -3.16 -38.59 -1.38
CA ASP A 150 -3.47 -37.93 -2.65
C ASP A 150 -2.62 -36.67 -2.87
N LYS A 151 -2.41 -35.88 -1.80
CA LYS A 151 -1.56 -34.68 -1.85
C LYS A 151 -0.49 -34.68 -0.75
N LEU A 152 0.70 -34.19 -1.09
CA LEU A 152 1.89 -34.18 -0.25
C LEU A 152 2.38 -32.74 -0.03
N ILE A 153 2.50 -32.33 1.23
CA ILE A 153 3.11 -31.06 1.64
C ILE A 153 4.49 -31.36 2.24
N TRP A 154 5.57 -31.07 1.50
CA TRP A 154 6.93 -31.35 1.95
C TRP A 154 7.51 -30.18 2.76
N ALA A 155 7.07 -30.03 4.02
CA ALA A 155 7.40 -28.89 4.89
C ALA A 155 8.65 -29.11 5.78
N VAL A 156 9.61 -29.91 5.31
CA VAL A 156 10.83 -30.29 6.07
C VAL A 156 11.78 -29.11 6.29
N GLY A 157 11.74 -28.08 5.44
CA GLY A 157 12.57 -26.87 5.54
C GLY A 157 14.06 -27.07 5.20
N GLY A 158 14.79 -25.97 5.00
CA GLY A 158 16.18 -25.98 4.53
C GLY A 158 17.26 -26.31 5.56
N THR A 159 16.91 -26.52 6.84
CA THR A 159 17.86 -26.68 7.96
C THR A 159 17.71 -28.02 8.68
N SER A 160 17.33 -29.07 7.96
CA SER A 160 16.96 -30.37 8.53
C SER A 160 17.91 -31.51 8.18
N SER A 161 18.76 -31.37 7.15
CA SER A 161 19.75 -32.39 6.76
C SER A 161 21.18 -31.89 7.01
N PRO A 162 21.82 -32.26 8.14
CA PRO A 162 23.12 -31.71 8.55
C PRO A 162 24.25 -32.14 7.62
N ILE A 163 25.16 -31.22 7.29
CA ILE A 163 26.40 -31.54 6.58
C ILE A 163 27.49 -31.77 7.61
N ILE A 164 28.03 -32.98 7.69
CA ILE A 164 29.20 -33.28 8.52
C ILE A 164 30.37 -33.58 7.58
N PRO A 165 31.41 -32.72 7.51
CA PRO A 165 32.56 -32.94 6.66
C PRO A 165 33.26 -34.24 7.03
N ARG A 166 33.69 -34.99 6.01
CA ARG A 166 34.46 -36.21 6.20
C ARG A 166 35.94 -35.89 6.07
N TRP A 167 36.68 -36.13 7.14
CA TRP A 167 38.14 -36.02 7.18
C TRP A 167 38.77 -37.41 7.16
N GLU A 168 39.99 -37.54 6.63
CA GLU A 168 40.78 -38.76 6.80
C GLU A 168 41.03 -38.98 8.29
N GLN A 169 40.72 -40.18 8.81
CA GLN A 169 40.84 -40.48 10.24
C GLN A 169 41.65 -41.74 10.47
N LYS A 170 42.57 -41.69 11.45
CA LYS A 170 43.34 -42.84 11.91
C LYS A 170 43.25 -42.93 13.43
N ASN A 171 42.46 -43.87 13.96
CA ASN A 171 42.31 -44.11 15.40
C ASN A 171 41.90 -42.89 16.26
N PHE A 172 41.23 -41.90 15.66
CA PHE A 172 40.61 -40.78 16.36
C PHE A 172 39.38 -41.28 17.14
N ARG A 173 39.20 -40.86 18.40
CA ARG A 173 38.15 -41.37 19.30
C ARG A 173 37.17 -40.31 19.78
N SER A 174 37.59 -39.04 19.80
CA SER A 174 36.72 -37.93 20.20
C SER A 174 35.48 -37.82 19.30
N PRO A 175 34.30 -37.50 19.85
CA PRO A 175 33.08 -37.33 19.09
C PRO A 175 33.14 -36.16 18.10
N ILE A 176 32.49 -36.34 16.95
CA ILE A 176 32.25 -35.30 15.94
C ILE A 176 30.74 -35.07 15.88
N VAL A 177 30.29 -33.92 16.34
CA VAL A 177 28.88 -33.59 16.55
C VAL A 177 28.49 -32.41 15.66
N HIS A 178 27.35 -32.48 14.98
CA HIS A 178 26.85 -31.34 14.21
C HIS A 178 26.12 -30.35 15.14
N SER A 179 26.16 -29.05 14.82
CA SER A 179 25.47 -28.00 15.59
C SER A 179 23.98 -28.27 15.88
N SER A 180 23.27 -28.98 15.00
CA SER A 180 21.87 -29.39 15.18
C SER A 180 21.63 -30.41 16.30
N GLN A 181 22.69 -31.05 16.81
CA GLN A 181 22.64 -32.09 17.83
C GLN A 181 23.04 -31.58 19.22
N ILE A 182 23.46 -30.32 19.34
CA ILE A 182 23.94 -29.73 20.61
C ILE A 182 22.92 -29.92 21.75
N GLY A 183 21.63 -29.67 21.51
CA GLY A 183 20.60 -29.88 22.53
C GLY A 183 20.48 -31.34 23.00
N ASN A 184 20.65 -32.31 22.09
CA ASN A 184 20.62 -33.73 22.44
C ASN A 184 21.89 -34.16 23.20
N ASP A 185 23.03 -33.56 22.87
CA ASP A 185 24.35 -33.94 23.39
C ASP A 185 24.84 -33.01 24.52
N ILE A 186 23.99 -32.14 25.07
CA ILE A 186 24.39 -31.12 26.05
C ILE A 186 25.10 -31.73 27.26
N ALA A 187 24.62 -32.87 27.76
CA ALA A 187 25.24 -33.59 28.89
C ALA A 187 26.62 -34.20 28.56
N ALA A 188 26.91 -34.46 27.28
CA ALA A 188 28.23 -34.86 26.82
C ALA A 188 29.16 -33.64 26.68
N ILE A 189 28.63 -32.54 26.13
CA ILE A 189 29.33 -31.25 25.97
C ILE A 189 29.75 -30.68 27.34
N GLU A 190 28.91 -30.80 28.38
CA GLU A 190 29.25 -30.35 29.74
C GLU A 190 30.52 -31.02 30.30
N LYS A 191 30.85 -32.24 29.87
CA LYS A 191 31.98 -33.04 30.39
C LYS A 191 33.30 -32.73 29.70
N ILE A 192 33.29 -32.07 28.55
CA ILE A 192 34.51 -31.75 27.80
C ILE A 192 35.29 -30.61 28.47
N LYS A 193 36.58 -30.48 28.17
CA LYS A 193 37.43 -29.36 28.56
C LYS A 193 37.84 -28.52 27.35
N THR A 194 38.14 -29.18 26.23
CA THR A 194 38.53 -28.53 24.98
C THR A 194 37.60 -28.90 23.84
N ALA A 195 37.31 -27.93 22.96
CA ALA A 195 36.47 -28.14 21.79
C ALA A 195 37.07 -27.47 20.55
N VAL A 196 36.96 -28.14 19.42
CA VAL A 196 37.24 -27.57 18.10
C VAL A 196 35.92 -27.25 17.43
N VAL A 197 35.68 -25.98 17.10
CA VAL A 197 34.48 -25.56 16.37
C VAL A 197 34.84 -25.28 14.91
N VAL A 198 34.11 -25.87 13.97
CA VAL A 198 34.35 -25.70 12.52
C VAL A 198 33.22 -24.90 11.89
N GLY A 199 33.55 -23.74 11.32
CA GLY A 199 32.58 -22.87 10.62
C GLY A 199 32.22 -21.62 11.42
N ALA A 200 31.93 -20.52 10.71
CA ALA A 200 31.80 -19.18 11.29
C ALA A 200 30.50 -18.44 10.92
N ALA A 201 29.47 -19.20 10.52
CA ALA A 201 28.11 -18.68 10.43
C ALA A 201 27.46 -18.60 11.82
N LYS A 202 26.18 -18.18 11.91
CA LYS A 202 25.46 -18.00 13.18
C LYS A 202 25.57 -19.20 14.14
N SER A 203 25.38 -20.42 13.65
CA SER A 203 25.52 -21.63 14.49
C SER A 203 26.93 -21.79 15.08
N GLY A 204 27.97 -21.39 14.35
CA GLY A 204 29.35 -21.40 14.85
C GLY A 204 29.57 -20.38 15.96
N LEU A 205 29.07 -19.15 15.76
CA LEU A 205 29.11 -18.09 16.77
C LEU A 205 28.39 -18.47 18.07
N ASP A 206 27.17 -19.02 17.97
CA ASP A 206 26.39 -19.44 19.13
C ASP A 206 27.05 -20.60 19.87
N THR A 207 27.60 -21.56 19.12
CA THR A 207 28.31 -22.70 19.69
C THR A 207 29.57 -22.23 20.45
N VAL A 208 30.36 -21.33 19.87
CA VAL A 208 31.54 -20.77 20.54
C VAL A 208 31.13 -20.02 21.80
N TYR A 209 30.12 -19.14 21.72
CA TYR A 209 29.61 -18.41 22.88
C TYR A 209 29.17 -19.36 24.02
N MET A 210 28.35 -20.37 23.69
CA MET A 210 27.87 -21.37 24.66
C MET A 210 29.03 -22.08 25.36
N LEU A 211 30.05 -22.50 24.61
CA LEU A 211 31.23 -23.19 25.16
C LEU A 211 32.07 -22.27 26.06
N LEU A 212 32.31 -21.03 25.64
CA LEU A 212 33.09 -20.06 26.43
C LEU A 212 32.36 -19.69 27.72
N LYS A 213 31.04 -19.50 27.66
CA LYS A 213 30.20 -19.27 28.84
C LYS A 213 30.26 -20.44 29.83
N ALA A 214 30.36 -21.66 29.32
CA ALA A 214 30.58 -22.88 30.11
C ALA A 214 32.03 -23.08 30.58
N GLY A 215 32.93 -22.10 30.35
CA GLY A 215 34.32 -22.13 30.78
C GLY A 215 35.20 -23.12 30.00
N LYS A 216 34.81 -23.49 28.78
CA LYS A 216 35.58 -24.42 27.92
C LYS A 216 36.64 -23.66 27.14
N LYS A 217 37.74 -24.34 26.82
CA LYS A 217 38.73 -23.84 25.86
C LYS A 217 38.29 -24.16 24.43
N VAL A 218 38.31 -23.18 23.54
CA VAL A 218 37.80 -23.31 22.17
C VAL A 218 38.86 -22.97 21.13
N ASP A 219 39.12 -23.91 20.22
CA ASP A 219 39.87 -23.70 18.98
C ASP A 219 38.87 -23.55 17.81
N TRP A 220 38.72 -22.33 17.29
CA TRP A 220 37.72 -22.01 16.27
C TRP A 220 38.34 -21.94 14.87
N LEU A 221 37.98 -22.90 14.01
CA LEU A 221 38.52 -23.06 12.66
C LEU A 221 37.63 -22.40 11.60
N ILE A 222 38.21 -21.48 10.83
CA ILE A 222 37.54 -20.75 9.75
C ILE A 222 38.37 -20.86 8.47
N ARG A 223 37.90 -21.66 7.49
CA ARG A 223 38.58 -21.86 6.20
C ARG A 223 38.92 -20.54 5.47
N GLU A 224 40.12 -20.44 4.91
CA GLU A 224 40.61 -19.25 4.19
C GLU A 224 39.80 -18.94 2.93
N GLY A 225 39.46 -19.97 2.13
CA GLY A 225 38.65 -19.85 0.91
C GLY A 225 37.13 -19.91 1.12
N GLY A 226 36.64 -19.72 2.35
CA GLY A 226 35.22 -19.89 2.67
C GLY A 226 34.33 -18.68 2.49
N ALA A 227 33.05 -18.86 2.84
CA ALA A 227 32.08 -17.77 2.97
C ALA A 227 32.48 -16.75 4.07
N GLY A 228 33.45 -17.10 4.91
CA GLY A 228 33.97 -16.25 5.98
C GLY A 228 33.05 -16.17 7.20
N PRO A 229 33.45 -15.38 8.21
CA PRO A 229 32.59 -15.03 9.33
C PRO A 229 31.41 -14.17 8.87
N LEU A 230 30.33 -14.27 9.63
CA LEU A 230 29.10 -13.53 9.39
C LEU A 230 29.22 -12.03 9.74
N ALA A 231 28.60 -11.14 8.96
CA ALA A 231 28.31 -9.78 9.40
C ALA A 231 27.31 -9.82 10.58
N MET A 232 27.80 -9.50 11.77
CA MET A 232 27.01 -9.49 13.01
C MET A 232 26.64 -8.05 13.37
N ALA A 233 25.34 -7.73 13.36
CA ALA A 233 24.86 -6.44 13.81
C ALA A 233 24.76 -6.39 15.34
N ALA A 234 24.99 -5.21 15.92
CA ALA A 234 24.61 -4.95 17.30
C ALA A 234 23.06 -5.03 17.43
N PRO A 235 22.51 -5.40 18.61
CA PRO A 235 21.06 -5.49 18.82
C PRO A 235 20.31 -4.19 18.52
N SER A 236 20.98 -3.06 18.75
CA SER A 236 20.45 -1.72 18.59
C SER A 236 21.40 -0.78 17.84
N PHE A 237 20.87 0.12 17.03
CA PHE A 237 21.56 1.28 16.50
C PHE A 237 21.59 2.39 17.56
N PHE A 238 22.79 2.90 17.87
CA PHE A 238 23.04 3.94 18.89
C PHE A 238 22.49 3.67 20.31
N GLY A 239 22.15 2.41 20.64
CA GLY A 239 21.58 2.06 21.95
C GLY A 239 20.10 2.42 22.14
N ILE A 240 19.41 2.89 21.09
CA ILE A 240 18.04 3.43 21.17
C ILE A 240 17.08 2.73 20.20
N TRP A 241 17.55 2.27 19.03
CA TRP A 241 16.69 1.72 17.98
C TRP A 241 17.00 0.24 17.72
N ASN A 242 16.04 -0.67 17.89
CA ASN A 242 16.24 -2.09 17.58
C ASN A 242 16.47 -2.27 16.06
N VAL A 243 17.56 -2.94 15.66
CA VAL A 243 17.94 -3.08 14.24
C VAL A 243 16.90 -3.88 13.43
N ILE A 244 16.23 -4.84 14.06
CA ILE A 244 15.23 -5.68 13.42
C ILE A 244 13.94 -4.89 13.14
N ASP A 245 13.57 -3.94 14.01
CA ASP A 245 12.42 -3.06 13.80
C ASP A 245 12.61 -2.12 12.59
N VAL A 246 13.86 -1.68 12.35
CA VAL A 246 14.20 -0.83 11.20
C VAL A 246 14.17 -1.63 9.89
N ILE A 247 14.66 -2.87 9.88
CA ILE A 247 14.63 -3.74 8.69
C ILE A 247 13.18 -4.15 8.33
N ALA A 248 12.26 -4.11 9.30
CA ALA A 248 10.84 -4.41 9.09
C ALA A 248 10.06 -3.31 8.35
N THR A 249 10.67 -2.22 7.89
CA THR A 249 9.98 -1.15 7.17
C THR A 249 10.09 -1.33 5.66
N ARG A 250 9.06 -0.89 4.90
CA ARG A 250 9.13 -0.91 3.42
C ARG A 250 10.17 0.08 2.89
N SER A 251 10.46 1.17 3.60
CA SER A 251 11.49 2.14 3.21
C SER A 251 12.86 1.49 3.20
N VAL A 252 13.22 0.71 4.22
CA VAL A 252 14.51 -0.02 4.27
C VAL A 252 14.55 -1.14 3.23
N ALA A 253 13.44 -1.85 3.01
CA ALA A 253 13.34 -2.83 1.93
C ALA A 253 13.51 -2.21 0.53
N ALA A 254 13.07 -0.96 0.31
CA ALA A 254 13.22 -0.25 -0.95
C ALA A 254 14.67 0.16 -1.29
N PHE A 255 15.56 0.19 -0.29
CA PHE A 255 17.00 0.31 -0.52
C PHE A 255 17.65 -1.01 -0.96
N SER A 256 16.96 -2.16 -0.91
CA SER A 256 17.48 -3.42 -1.44
C SER A 256 17.18 -3.56 -2.94
N PRO A 257 18.17 -3.91 -3.79
CA PRO A 257 17.99 -4.08 -5.22
C PRO A 257 17.25 -5.40 -5.45
N SER A 258 15.92 -5.32 -5.57
CA SER A 258 15.02 -6.46 -5.64
C SER A 258 14.34 -6.58 -7.00
N ILE A 259 14.43 -7.73 -7.67
CA ILE A 259 13.63 -7.98 -8.89
C ILE A 259 12.12 -8.04 -8.63
N MET A 260 11.71 -8.16 -7.37
CA MET A 260 10.30 -8.23 -6.98
C MET A 260 9.69 -6.84 -6.74
N ASN A 261 10.51 -5.78 -6.75
CA ASN A 261 10.09 -4.40 -6.53
C ASN A 261 10.90 -3.44 -7.45
N THR A 262 10.69 -3.55 -8.76
CA THR A 262 11.46 -2.83 -9.79
C THR A 262 10.72 -1.66 -10.43
N THR A 263 9.67 -1.17 -9.79
CA THR A 263 8.80 -0.10 -10.30
C THR A 263 8.59 0.95 -9.21
N GLY A 264 8.42 2.22 -9.62
CA GLY A 264 8.17 3.33 -8.70
C GLY A 264 9.34 4.29 -8.48
N LEU A 265 9.02 5.46 -7.93
CA LEU A 265 9.89 6.64 -7.87
C LEU A 265 11.17 6.40 -7.05
N TRP A 266 11.06 5.69 -5.92
CA TRP A 266 12.18 5.34 -5.03
C TRP A 266 13.12 4.30 -5.64
N TYR A 267 12.58 3.31 -6.34
CA TYR A 267 13.39 2.32 -7.07
C TYR A 267 14.22 2.99 -8.17
N ASN A 268 13.58 3.85 -8.97
CA ASN A 268 14.24 4.57 -10.06
C ASN A 268 15.29 5.58 -9.54
N ALA A 269 15.02 6.24 -8.41
CA ALA A 269 15.96 7.19 -7.81
C ALA A 269 17.22 6.49 -7.24
N ILE A 270 17.06 5.36 -6.56
CA ILE A 270 18.12 4.71 -5.77
C ILE A 270 18.91 3.68 -6.60
N ASN A 271 18.24 2.89 -7.44
CA ASN A 271 18.84 1.73 -8.10
C ASN A 271 19.14 1.93 -9.61
N GLN A 272 18.74 3.06 -10.21
CA GLN A 272 18.99 3.39 -11.62
C GLN A 272 19.89 4.61 -11.86
N THR A 273 20.36 5.31 -10.83
CA THR A 273 21.26 6.47 -10.99
C THR A 273 22.58 6.28 -10.22
N ALA A 274 23.71 6.52 -10.88
CA ALA A 274 25.05 6.44 -10.29
C ALA A 274 25.40 7.65 -9.39
N ILE A 275 24.43 8.52 -9.09
CA ILE A 275 24.66 9.82 -8.44
C ILE A 275 24.25 9.69 -6.97
N GLY A 276 25.22 9.56 -6.08
CA GLY A 276 24.96 9.54 -4.63
C GLY A 276 26.19 9.35 -3.74
N TYR A 277 27.27 8.75 -4.25
CA TYR A 277 28.51 8.55 -3.48
C TYR A 277 29.69 9.42 -3.97
N SER A 278 29.53 10.12 -5.09
CA SER A 278 30.55 10.92 -5.78
C SER A 278 30.31 12.43 -5.70
N ALA A 279 29.33 12.88 -4.91
CA ALA A 279 28.91 14.29 -4.84
C ALA A 279 29.92 15.20 -4.10
N ASN A 280 30.68 14.69 -3.13
CA ASN A 280 31.84 15.38 -2.51
C ASN A 280 32.73 14.41 -1.68
N GLU A 281 33.92 14.89 -1.27
CA GLU A 281 34.91 14.15 -0.48
C GLU A 281 34.42 13.62 0.89
N ASN A 282 33.38 14.20 1.48
CA ASN A 282 32.80 13.71 2.74
C ASN A 282 31.79 12.58 2.52
N PHE A 283 31.09 12.56 1.37
CA PHE A 283 30.20 11.46 0.97
C PHE A 283 30.94 10.24 0.42
N GLU A 284 32.12 10.45 -0.19
CA GLU A 284 33.06 9.36 -0.56
C GLU A 284 33.46 8.49 0.63
N LYS A 285 33.45 9.05 1.86
CA LYS A 285 33.80 8.34 3.10
C LYS A 285 32.67 7.44 3.63
N LEU A 286 31.45 7.59 3.11
CA LEU A 286 30.29 6.75 3.47
C LEU A 286 30.17 5.48 2.61
N ARG A 287 31.13 5.25 1.71
CA ARG A 287 31.25 4.07 0.85
C ARG A 287 31.71 2.86 1.73
N PRO A 288 30.95 1.76 1.91
CA PRO A 288 31.28 0.76 2.96
C PRO A 288 32.29 -0.40 2.64
N GLU A 289 33.55 -0.54 3.11
CA GLU A 289 34.49 -1.74 3.04
C GLU A 289 34.19 -3.12 2.29
N PRO A 290 34.94 -3.61 1.24
CA PRO A 290 35.78 -2.77 0.39
C PRO A 290 34.91 -1.55 0.05
N ARG A 291 35.34 -0.30 0.01
CA ARG A 291 34.49 0.87 0.33
C ARG A 291 33.30 0.78 -0.65
N GLY A 292 32.11 0.28 -0.23
CA GLY A 292 31.08 -0.32 -1.11
C GLY A 292 30.17 -1.55 -0.73
N PHE A 293 30.35 -2.41 0.30
CA PHE A 293 29.65 -3.70 0.54
C PHE A 293 28.95 -3.93 1.92
N GLY A 294 28.77 -2.92 2.79
CA GLY A 294 28.08 -3.05 4.10
C GLY A 294 26.57 -3.33 4.00
N LEU A 295 26.04 -4.25 4.82
CA LEU A 295 24.65 -4.85 4.85
C LEU A 295 24.09 -5.38 3.51
N PHE A 296 24.57 -4.85 2.39
CA PHE A 296 24.07 -4.98 1.05
C PHE A 296 24.73 -6.14 0.32
N TRP A 297 25.98 -6.52 0.62
CA TRP A 297 26.63 -7.69 0.01
C TRP A 297 27.24 -8.61 1.07
N ALA A 298 26.56 -9.70 1.43
CA ALA A 298 27.03 -10.66 2.43
C ALA A 298 27.40 -12.02 1.81
N LYS A 299 28.64 -12.48 2.01
CA LYS A 299 29.10 -13.83 1.60
C LYS A 299 28.57 -14.94 2.51
N ALA A 300 28.21 -14.62 3.75
CA ALA A 300 27.55 -15.47 4.74
C ALA A 300 26.18 -14.88 5.12
N GLY A 301 25.23 -15.69 5.61
CA GLY A 301 23.85 -15.25 5.83
C GLY A 301 23.64 -14.45 7.12
N LEU A 302 23.09 -13.22 7.03
CA LEU A 302 22.97 -12.19 8.09
C LEU A 302 22.68 -12.73 9.51
N GLY A 303 23.29 -12.15 10.54
CA GLY A 303 22.99 -12.53 11.93
C GLY A 303 23.12 -11.42 12.96
N ALA A 304 22.50 -11.65 14.12
CA ALA A 304 22.45 -10.72 15.25
C ALA A 304 23.03 -11.38 16.51
N ALA A 305 23.74 -10.61 17.33
CA ALA A 305 24.20 -11.08 18.64
C ALA A 305 23.01 -11.16 19.60
N SER A 306 22.30 -12.30 19.58
CA SER A 306 21.00 -12.45 20.25
C SER A 306 21.10 -12.88 21.72
N ALA A 307 22.25 -13.41 22.15
CA ALA A 307 22.49 -13.80 23.54
C ALA A 307 22.98 -12.61 24.40
N PRO A 308 22.59 -12.52 25.68
CA PRO A 308 23.07 -11.47 26.58
C PRO A 308 24.58 -11.57 26.82
N ASP A 309 25.26 -10.43 27.03
CA ASP A 309 26.71 -10.37 27.30
C ASP A 309 27.60 -11.07 26.24
N PHE A 310 27.08 -11.26 25.01
CA PHE A 310 27.74 -12.02 23.94
C PHE A 310 29.20 -11.58 23.72
N TRP A 311 29.42 -10.29 23.47
CA TRP A 311 30.76 -9.77 23.18
C TRP A 311 31.69 -9.82 24.39
N LYS A 312 31.17 -9.60 25.59
CA LYS A 312 31.95 -9.70 26.83
C LYS A 312 32.48 -11.11 27.01
N THR A 313 31.60 -12.11 26.86
CA THR A 313 31.94 -13.53 26.96
C THR A 313 32.96 -13.96 25.89
N MET A 314 32.79 -13.49 24.66
CA MET A 314 33.74 -13.78 23.56
C MET A 314 35.14 -13.17 23.81
N HIS A 315 35.23 -12.01 24.45
CA HIS A 315 36.50 -11.34 24.75
C HIS A 315 37.22 -11.91 25.99
N GLU A 316 36.45 -12.33 27.01
CA GLU A 316 37.00 -12.83 28.28
C GLU A 316 37.35 -14.34 28.22
N GLY A 317 36.75 -15.10 27.29
CA GLY A 317 36.89 -16.54 27.19
C GLY A 317 38.23 -17.04 26.59
N ASP A 318 38.55 -18.31 26.86
CA ASP A 318 39.73 -19.00 26.31
C ASP A 318 39.48 -19.46 24.86
N LEU A 319 39.57 -18.50 23.93
CA LEU A 319 39.30 -18.68 22.50
C LEU A 319 40.57 -18.47 21.65
N THR A 320 40.89 -19.43 20.79
CA THR A 320 41.90 -19.30 19.74
C THR A 320 41.26 -19.44 18.36
N VAL A 321 41.40 -18.43 17.49
CA VAL A 321 40.82 -18.44 16.14
C VAL A 321 41.90 -18.80 15.11
N HIS A 322 41.64 -19.80 14.28
CA HIS A 322 42.54 -20.25 13.22
C HIS A 322 41.92 -20.01 11.84
N ARG A 323 42.67 -19.38 10.94
CA ARG A 323 42.32 -19.28 9.52
C ARG A 323 42.93 -20.46 8.78
N ASP A 324 42.31 -21.62 8.93
CA ASP A 324 42.86 -22.91 8.49
C ASP A 324 41.73 -23.94 8.28
N GLU A 325 42.06 -25.13 7.81
CA GLU A 325 41.15 -26.26 7.65
C GLU A 325 41.75 -27.57 8.19
N ILE A 326 40.88 -28.50 8.59
CA ILE A 326 41.31 -29.82 9.07
C ILE A 326 41.74 -30.64 7.85
N LYS A 327 43.01 -31.07 7.86
CA LYS A 327 43.57 -31.99 6.87
C LYS A 327 43.29 -33.44 7.22
N SER A 328 43.55 -33.84 8.47
CA SER A 328 43.32 -35.21 8.92
C SER A 328 43.21 -35.29 10.45
N LEU A 329 42.67 -36.41 10.93
CA LEU A 329 42.48 -36.75 12.34
C LEU A 329 43.29 -38.00 12.69
N SER A 330 43.99 -38.02 13.82
CA SER A 330 44.84 -39.17 14.18
C SER A 330 44.79 -39.57 15.67
N ASP A 331 45.64 -40.53 16.06
CA ASP A 331 45.77 -41.08 17.41
C ASP A 331 45.89 -39.97 18.49
N LYS A 332 45.38 -40.24 19.70
CA LYS A 332 45.35 -39.28 20.84
C LYS A 332 44.56 -38.01 20.55
N ASP A 333 43.51 -38.15 19.74
CA ASP A 333 42.55 -37.09 19.41
C ASP A 333 43.23 -35.83 18.85
N ALA A 334 44.26 -36.05 18.03
CA ALA A 334 45.00 -35.02 17.34
C ALA A 334 44.27 -34.60 16.05
N VAL A 335 44.11 -33.30 15.88
CA VAL A 335 43.55 -32.63 14.69
C VAL A 335 44.69 -31.95 13.96
N HIS A 336 45.04 -32.45 12.77
CA HIS A 336 46.10 -31.89 11.93
C HIS A 336 45.51 -30.88 10.96
N LEU A 337 46.01 -29.66 11.00
CA LEU A 337 45.57 -28.59 10.13
C LEU A 337 46.35 -28.56 8.81
N ALA A 338 45.80 -27.92 7.78
CA ALA A 338 46.43 -27.84 6.46
C ALA A 338 47.76 -27.06 6.49
N SER A 339 47.89 -26.08 7.39
CA SER A 339 49.16 -25.36 7.63
C SER A 339 50.29 -26.24 8.20
N GLY A 340 49.98 -27.44 8.70
CA GLY A 340 50.91 -28.32 9.41
C GLY A 340 50.85 -28.21 10.94
N ALA A 341 50.04 -27.29 11.49
CA ALA A 341 49.78 -27.23 12.93
C ALA A 341 48.99 -28.46 13.42
N THR A 342 49.12 -28.79 14.71
CA THR A 342 48.37 -29.89 15.35
C THR A 342 47.77 -29.40 16.66
N ILE A 343 46.46 -29.63 16.83
CA ILE A 343 45.70 -29.31 18.04
C ILE A 343 45.06 -30.58 18.61
N HIS A 344 44.75 -30.59 19.91
CA HIS A 344 44.12 -31.72 20.60
C HIS A 344 42.76 -31.31 21.14
N THR A 345 41.74 -32.16 20.97
CA THR A 345 40.37 -31.83 21.36
C THR A 345 39.61 -33.00 21.94
N ASP A 346 38.76 -32.72 22.93
CA ASP A 346 37.82 -33.70 23.46
C ASP A 346 36.59 -33.86 22.55
N MET A 347 36.30 -32.88 21.67
CA MET A 347 35.16 -32.91 20.74
C MET A 347 35.37 -31.99 19.54
N ILE A 348 34.82 -32.38 18.38
CA ILE A 348 34.69 -31.50 17.21
C ILE A 348 33.21 -31.15 17.02
N LEU A 349 32.90 -29.85 17.00
CA LEU A 349 31.56 -29.32 16.75
C LEU A 349 31.51 -28.72 15.34
N ALA A 350 30.85 -29.44 14.43
CA ALA A 350 30.71 -29.09 13.03
C ALA A 350 29.52 -28.12 12.85
N CYS A 351 29.83 -26.84 12.60
CA CYS A 351 28.87 -25.78 12.26
C CYS A 351 28.90 -25.53 10.75
N SER A 352 28.81 -26.61 9.98
CA SER A 352 29.04 -26.69 8.54
C SER A 352 27.78 -26.47 7.69
N GLY A 353 26.63 -26.26 8.33
CA GLY A 353 25.35 -25.98 7.66
C GLY A 353 24.62 -27.24 7.21
N TYR A 354 23.66 -27.07 6.31
CA TYR A 354 22.70 -28.10 5.95
C TYR A 354 22.63 -28.27 4.43
N GLU A 355 22.40 -29.52 4.00
CA GLU A 355 22.01 -29.84 2.63
C GLU A 355 20.49 -29.83 2.51
N LYS A 356 19.98 -29.86 1.28
CA LYS A 356 18.53 -29.91 1.04
C LYS A 356 17.97 -31.30 1.34
N PRO A 357 16.82 -31.40 2.04
CA PRO A 357 16.29 -32.68 2.51
C PRO A 357 15.52 -33.43 1.42
N TYR A 358 16.17 -33.74 0.29
CA TYR A 358 15.54 -34.40 -0.87
C TYR A 358 16.04 -35.81 -1.14
N ARG A 359 16.92 -36.35 -0.29
CA ARG A 359 17.47 -37.71 -0.48
C ARG A 359 16.40 -38.81 -0.45
N SER A 360 15.25 -38.56 0.16
CA SER A 360 14.10 -39.48 0.13
C SER A 360 13.44 -39.56 -1.26
N PHE A 361 13.64 -38.57 -2.13
CA PHE A 361 13.24 -38.65 -3.53
C PHE A 361 14.35 -39.32 -4.33
N ASN A 362 14.02 -40.29 -5.19
CA ASN A 362 15.02 -40.85 -6.09
C ASN A 362 15.48 -39.81 -7.14
N THR A 363 16.61 -40.05 -7.80
CA THR A 363 17.20 -39.08 -8.75
C THR A 363 16.26 -38.67 -9.88
N ALA A 364 15.42 -39.59 -10.38
CA ALA A 364 14.47 -39.27 -11.44
C ALA A 364 13.40 -38.29 -10.95
N LEU A 365 12.81 -38.54 -9.77
CA LEU A 365 11.86 -37.62 -9.13
C LEU A 365 12.51 -36.30 -8.72
N GLN A 366 13.77 -36.32 -8.28
CA GLN A 366 14.49 -35.08 -7.98
C GLN A 366 14.62 -34.19 -9.22
N ILE A 367 14.89 -34.76 -10.39
CA ILE A 367 14.96 -33.99 -11.65
C ILE A 367 13.56 -33.55 -12.08
N ASP A 368 12.58 -34.45 -12.08
CA ASP A 368 11.20 -34.18 -12.49
C ASP A 368 10.55 -33.05 -11.68
N LEU A 369 10.77 -33.04 -10.36
CA LEU A 369 10.24 -32.05 -9.44
C LEU A 369 11.15 -30.82 -9.27
N GLY A 370 12.19 -30.66 -10.11
CA GLY A 370 13.07 -29.48 -10.07
C GLY A 370 13.92 -29.35 -8.79
N LEU A 371 14.14 -30.45 -8.07
CA LEU A 371 14.97 -30.54 -6.87
C LEU A 371 16.46 -30.71 -7.19
N ALA A 372 16.79 -31.28 -8.36
CA ALA A 372 18.14 -31.46 -8.88
C ALA A 372 18.23 -31.04 -10.36
N LYS A 373 19.45 -30.75 -10.83
CA LYS A 373 19.69 -30.41 -12.25
C LYS A 373 19.51 -31.63 -13.14
N GLY A 374 18.82 -31.48 -14.26
CA GLY A 374 18.74 -32.50 -15.28
C GLY A 374 20.11 -32.75 -15.93
N GLN A 375 20.37 -34.01 -16.28
CA GLN A 375 21.64 -34.44 -16.89
C GLN A 375 21.55 -34.59 -18.42
N GLY A 376 20.35 -34.49 -18.99
CA GLY A 376 20.14 -34.57 -20.44
C GLY A 376 20.60 -33.30 -21.16
N LYS A 377 21.25 -33.46 -22.32
CA LYS A 377 21.75 -32.34 -23.13
C LYS A 377 20.67 -31.28 -23.40
N ALA A 378 19.43 -31.70 -23.69
CA ALA A 378 18.32 -30.79 -23.95
C ALA A 378 17.95 -29.93 -22.72
N ASP A 379 17.89 -30.52 -21.52
CA ASP A 379 17.61 -29.78 -20.28
C ASP A 379 18.74 -28.80 -19.95
N ILE A 380 19.99 -29.24 -20.11
CA ILE A 380 21.18 -28.39 -19.91
C ILE A 380 21.14 -27.18 -20.85
N HIS A 381 20.85 -27.39 -22.14
CA HIS A 381 20.75 -26.28 -23.10
C HIS A 381 19.54 -25.36 -22.83
N LYS A 382 18.38 -25.92 -22.45
CA LYS A 382 17.18 -25.14 -22.06
C LYS A 382 17.53 -24.20 -20.91
N TRP A 383 18.08 -24.75 -19.83
CA TRP A 383 18.39 -23.95 -18.64
C TRP A 383 19.59 -23.03 -18.80
N ALA A 384 20.60 -23.39 -19.60
CA ALA A 384 21.66 -22.45 -19.94
C ALA A 384 21.11 -21.20 -20.65
N ARG A 385 20.14 -21.37 -21.55
CA ARG A 385 19.47 -20.25 -22.23
C ARG A 385 18.64 -19.42 -21.26
N LEU A 386 17.79 -20.07 -20.46
CA LEU A 386 16.94 -19.39 -19.47
C LEU A 386 17.76 -18.64 -18.44
N GLU A 387 18.87 -19.22 -17.95
CA GLU A 387 19.76 -18.58 -16.99
C GLU A 387 20.46 -17.37 -17.60
N ALA A 388 20.88 -17.43 -18.87
CA ALA A 388 21.44 -16.27 -19.58
C ALA A 388 20.40 -15.15 -19.76
N GLN A 389 19.17 -15.50 -20.14
CA GLN A 389 18.05 -14.53 -20.24
C GLN A 389 17.69 -13.93 -18.88
N GLY A 390 17.69 -14.74 -17.82
CA GLY A 390 17.47 -14.29 -16.46
C GLY A 390 18.58 -13.35 -15.98
N GLU A 391 19.83 -13.60 -16.34
CA GLU A 391 20.95 -12.69 -16.05
C GLU A 391 20.82 -11.36 -16.79
N GLU A 392 20.52 -11.39 -18.09
CA GLU A 392 20.27 -10.18 -18.89
C GLU A 392 19.11 -9.35 -18.31
N GLU A 393 18.01 -10.00 -17.92
CA GLU A 393 16.87 -9.33 -17.33
C GLU A 393 17.19 -8.73 -15.96
N VAL A 394 17.97 -9.43 -15.12
CA VAL A 394 18.46 -8.88 -13.84
C VAL A 394 19.34 -7.66 -14.07
N ASP A 395 20.25 -7.72 -15.05
CA ASP A 395 21.16 -6.60 -15.35
C ASP A 395 20.42 -5.40 -15.92
N ARG A 396 19.39 -5.65 -16.75
CA ARG A 396 18.50 -4.64 -17.28
C ARG A 396 17.68 -3.97 -16.18
N LEU A 397 17.11 -4.76 -15.28
CA LEU A 397 16.28 -4.25 -14.19
C LEU A 397 17.13 -3.53 -13.14
N LEU A 398 18.26 -4.13 -12.75
CA LEU A 398 19.11 -3.71 -11.63
C LEU A 398 20.56 -3.46 -12.08
N PRO A 399 20.85 -2.35 -12.80
CA PRO A 399 22.19 -2.06 -13.33
C PRO A 399 23.29 -2.03 -12.26
N ILE A 400 22.95 -1.63 -11.02
CA ILE A 400 23.86 -1.66 -9.87
C ILE A 400 24.42 -3.06 -9.58
N LEU A 401 23.68 -4.13 -9.92
CA LEU A 401 24.15 -5.51 -9.81
C LEU A 401 25.08 -5.90 -10.94
N ALA A 402 24.92 -5.33 -12.14
CA ALA A 402 25.83 -5.58 -13.24
C ALA A 402 27.19 -4.88 -13.01
N GLU A 403 27.15 -3.63 -12.55
CA GLU A 403 28.33 -2.76 -12.40
C GLU A 403 29.16 -3.07 -11.13
N PHE A 404 28.49 -3.44 -10.03
CA PHE A 404 29.12 -3.61 -8.72
C PHE A 404 28.97 -5.03 -8.14
N SER A 405 28.40 -5.99 -8.89
CA SER A 405 28.51 -7.38 -8.48
C SER A 405 30.00 -7.69 -8.36
N PRO A 406 30.50 -8.07 -7.17
CA PRO A 406 31.82 -8.65 -7.09
C PRO A 406 31.71 -9.96 -7.87
N GLU A 407 32.10 -9.95 -9.15
CA GLU A 407 32.24 -11.14 -9.98
C GLU A 407 32.85 -12.19 -9.09
N ALA A 408 32.03 -13.20 -8.76
CA ALA A 408 32.23 -14.02 -7.60
C ALA A 408 33.67 -14.51 -7.61
N SER A 409 34.48 -13.92 -6.71
CA SER A 409 35.87 -14.28 -6.44
C SER A 409 35.99 -15.77 -6.68
N GLY A 410 36.73 -16.20 -7.71
CA GLY A 410 36.75 -17.52 -8.36
C GLY A 410 36.98 -18.72 -7.45
N VAL A 411 36.25 -18.79 -6.36
CA VAL A 411 36.12 -19.86 -5.41
C VAL A 411 35.11 -20.78 -6.06
N GLU A 412 35.62 -21.61 -6.96
CA GLU A 412 35.02 -22.92 -7.13
C GLU A 412 34.79 -23.47 -5.73
N SER A 413 33.56 -23.88 -5.41
CA SER A 413 33.36 -24.71 -4.25
C SER A 413 34.26 -25.92 -4.46
N THR A 414 35.33 -26.05 -3.66
CA THR A 414 36.08 -27.29 -3.58
C THR A 414 35.04 -28.42 -3.50
N PRO A 415 35.02 -29.36 -4.46
CA PRO A 415 34.00 -30.39 -4.49
C PRO A 415 34.00 -31.07 -3.13
N HIS A 416 32.88 -30.98 -2.41
CA HIS A 416 32.71 -31.85 -1.26
C HIS A 416 32.78 -33.29 -1.81
N PRO A 417 33.49 -34.22 -1.16
CA PRO A 417 33.63 -35.59 -1.66
C PRO A 417 32.28 -36.29 -1.85
N ASP A 418 31.21 -35.75 -1.27
CA ASP A 418 29.82 -36.15 -1.48
C ASP A 418 29.13 -35.18 -2.43
N ASN A 419 28.45 -35.68 -3.47
CA ASN A 419 27.59 -34.90 -4.38
C ASN A 419 26.42 -34.26 -3.59
N LEU A 420 26.66 -33.12 -2.94
CA LEU A 420 25.66 -32.41 -2.15
C LEU A 420 24.54 -31.88 -3.05
N LEU A 421 23.29 -31.96 -2.57
CA LEU A 421 22.12 -31.37 -3.23
C LEU A 421 22.07 -29.86 -2.98
N HIS A 422 23.02 -29.13 -3.57
CA HIS A 422 23.13 -27.68 -3.53
C HIS A 422 22.61 -27.01 -4.80
N GLY A 423 22.29 -25.71 -4.70
CA GLY A 423 21.75 -24.91 -5.80
C GLY A 423 20.30 -24.53 -5.52
N PRO A 424 19.81 -23.32 -5.85
CA PRO A 424 18.41 -22.98 -5.68
C PRO A 424 17.49 -23.94 -6.46
N ASN A 425 16.30 -24.22 -5.93
CA ASN A 425 15.35 -25.13 -6.58
C ASN A 425 14.84 -24.50 -7.89
N ARG A 426 14.39 -25.34 -8.83
CA ARG A 426 13.64 -24.91 -10.00
C ARG A 426 12.13 -24.90 -9.70
N HIS A 427 11.73 -24.12 -8.69
CA HIS A 427 10.34 -24.03 -8.23
C HIS A 427 9.76 -22.63 -8.44
N TYR A 428 8.61 -22.58 -9.11
CA TYR A 428 7.84 -21.34 -9.27
C TYR A 428 7.33 -20.89 -7.91
N ARG A 429 7.42 -19.58 -7.65
CA ARG A 429 7.23 -18.98 -6.33
C ARG A 429 8.04 -19.61 -5.20
N ARG A 430 9.05 -20.43 -5.53
CA ARG A 430 9.86 -21.25 -4.61
C ARG A 430 9.02 -22.29 -3.86
N LEU A 431 7.88 -22.68 -4.43
CA LEU A 431 6.90 -23.57 -3.83
C LEU A 431 6.56 -24.78 -4.70
N ILE A 432 6.38 -24.61 -6.01
CA ILE A 432 5.83 -25.66 -6.88
C ILE A 432 6.71 -25.95 -8.10
N PRO A 433 6.75 -27.21 -8.58
CA PRO A 433 7.45 -27.55 -9.81
C PRO A 433 6.62 -27.17 -11.06
N PRO A 434 7.17 -26.39 -12.02
CA PRO A 434 6.46 -26.02 -13.25
C PRO A 434 5.99 -27.23 -14.08
N THR A 435 6.78 -28.30 -14.08
CA THR A 435 6.46 -29.57 -14.75
C THR A 435 5.16 -30.19 -14.25
N ALA A 436 4.89 -30.13 -12.94
CA ALA A 436 3.63 -30.61 -12.38
C ALA A 436 2.45 -29.75 -12.86
N VAL A 437 2.61 -28.42 -12.92
CA VAL A 437 1.57 -27.52 -13.44
C VAL A 437 1.26 -27.81 -14.91
N ALA A 438 2.29 -27.99 -15.74
CA ALA A 438 2.13 -28.35 -17.16
C ALA A 438 1.40 -29.68 -17.35
N GLN A 439 1.58 -30.63 -16.42
CA GLN A 439 0.89 -31.91 -16.39
C GLN A 439 -0.49 -31.85 -15.70
N GLN A 440 -0.94 -30.67 -15.27
CA GLN A 440 -2.13 -30.46 -14.44
C GLN A 440 -2.12 -31.25 -13.11
N ASP A 441 -0.92 -31.62 -12.65
CA ASP A 441 -0.68 -32.26 -11.37
C ASP A 441 -0.58 -31.19 -10.28
N ARG A 442 -1.57 -31.18 -9.37
CA ARG A 442 -1.67 -30.28 -8.21
C ARG A 442 -1.60 -31.06 -6.90
N THR A 443 -0.69 -32.03 -6.83
CA THR A 443 -0.58 -32.94 -5.69
C THR A 443 0.62 -32.69 -4.78
N ILE A 444 1.55 -31.78 -5.09
CA ILE A 444 2.74 -31.55 -4.26
C ILE A 444 3.22 -30.10 -4.25
N PHE A 445 3.65 -29.61 -3.07
CA PHE A 445 4.42 -28.37 -2.95
C PHE A 445 5.43 -28.39 -1.79
N PHE A 446 6.39 -27.46 -1.83
CA PHE A 446 7.60 -27.41 -0.99
C PHE A 446 7.73 -26.08 -0.23
N PRO A 447 6.97 -25.86 0.85
CA PRO A 447 7.08 -24.62 1.63
C PRO A 447 8.33 -24.60 2.52
N GLY A 448 8.76 -23.41 2.92
CA GLY A 448 9.87 -23.20 3.88
C GLY A 448 11.28 -23.37 3.30
N MET A 449 11.43 -23.31 1.97
CA MET A 449 12.72 -23.45 1.28
C MET A 449 13.40 -22.11 0.91
N VAL A 450 12.74 -20.99 1.21
CA VAL A 450 13.29 -19.63 1.07
C VAL A 450 13.88 -19.18 2.40
N HIS A 451 15.14 -18.75 2.39
CA HIS A 451 15.75 -18.12 3.55
C HIS A 451 15.44 -16.62 3.55
N SER A 452 14.81 -16.15 4.62
CA SER A 452 14.33 -14.78 4.80
C SER A 452 14.37 -14.40 6.29
N ILE A 453 14.15 -13.12 6.58
CA ILE A 453 13.78 -12.68 7.93
C ILE A 453 12.26 -12.83 8.12
N PHE A 454 11.84 -13.05 9.36
CA PHE A 454 10.44 -13.32 9.75
C PHE A 454 9.87 -14.62 9.16
N THR A 455 10.52 -15.74 9.51
CA THR A 455 10.09 -17.08 9.12
C THR A 455 8.60 -17.34 9.32
N PRO A 456 7.96 -17.03 10.47
CA PRO A 456 6.55 -17.35 10.71
C PRO A 456 5.59 -16.76 9.67
N LEU A 457 5.72 -15.45 9.40
CA LEU A 457 4.88 -14.75 8.43
C LEU A 457 5.09 -15.28 7.00
N ILE A 458 6.34 -15.53 6.62
CA ILE A 458 6.67 -16.08 5.30
C ILE A 458 6.05 -17.46 5.11
N VAL A 459 6.18 -18.37 6.09
CA VAL A 459 5.64 -19.72 5.95
C VAL A 459 4.12 -19.73 6.03
N GLU A 460 3.50 -18.78 6.72
CA GLU A 460 2.05 -18.59 6.75
C GLU A 460 1.50 -18.17 5.38
N THR A 461 2.12 -17.18 4.72
CA THR A 461 1.75 -16.77 3.36
C THR A 461 2.04 -17.88 2.34
N GLN A 462 3.17 -18.60 2.47
CA GLN A 462 3.50 -19.74 1.62
C GLN A 462 2.51 -20.89 1.78
N ALA A 463 2.06 -21.17 3.00
CA ALA A 463 1.03 -22.16 3.26
C ALA A 463 -0.29 -21.76 2.58
N LEU A 464 -0.69 -20.50 2.69
CA LEU A 464 -1.90 -19.98 2.03
C LEU A 464 -1.85 -20.17 0.52
N TRP A 465 -0.76 -19.72 -0.10
CA TRP A 465 -0.54 -19.85 -1.54
C TRP A 465 -0.46 -21.32 -1.98
N GLY A 466 0.31 -22.13 -1.28
CA GLY A 466 0.54 -23.53 -1.63
C GLY A 466 -0.71 -24.39 -1.48
N VAL A 467 -1.51 -24.17 -0.44
CA VAL A 467 -2.80 -24.86 -0.28
C VAL A 467 -3.80 -24.40 -1.34
N ALA A 468 -3.87 -23.10 -1.64
CA ALA A 468 -4.71 -22.60 -2.75
C ALA A 468 -4.31 -23.25 -4.09
N TYR A 469 -3.01 -23.42 -4.35
CA TYR A 469 -2.52 -24.19 -5.50
C TYR A 469 -3.02 -25.64 -5.49
N LEU A 470 -2.83 -26.34 -4.37
CA LEU A 470 -3.26 -27.74 -4.23
C LEU A 470 -4.77 -27.85 -4.46
N LEU A 471 -5.58 -26.94 -3.95
CA LEU A 471 -7.04 -26.96 -4.11
C LEU A 471 -7.52 -26.48 -5.48
N GLY A 472 -6.61 -25.98 -6.33
CA GLY A 472 -6.96 -25.51 -7.67
C GLY A 472 -7.56 -24.09 -7.69
N HIS A 473 -7.35 -23.30 -6.63
CA HIS A 473 -7.88 -21.94 -6.50
C HIS A 473 -6.96 -20.87 -7.12
N LEU A 474 -5.84 -21.27 -7.73
CA LEU A 474 -4.88 -20.35 -8.35
C LEU A 474 -4.84 -20.52 -9.87
N ASP A 475 -4.99 -19.38 -10.56
CA ASP A 475 -4.65 -19.21 -11.96
C ASP A 475 -3.13 -19.05 -12.08
N LEU A 476 -2.50 -20.02 -12.75
CA LEU A 476 -1.05 -20.07 -12.89
C LEU A 476 -0.64 -19.73 -14.33
N PRO A 477 0.49 -19.02 -14.52
CA PRO A 477 1.01 -18.73 -15.84
C PRO A 477 1.54 -20.01 -16.52
N SER A 478 1.92 -19.88 -17.80
CA SER A 478 2.47 -20.99 -18.58
C SER A 478 3.78 -21.54 -18.00
N GLU A 479 4.14 -22.79 -18.35
CA GLU A 479 5.40 -23.41 -17.91
C GLU A 479 6.62 -22.56 -18.26
N ASP A 480 6.61 -21.93 -19.44
CA ASP A 480 7.72 -21.09 -19.90
C ASP A 480 7.85 -19.80 -19.10
N GLU A 481 6.73 -19.14 -18.78
CA GLU A 481 6.72 -17.96 -17.90
C GLU A 481 7.20 -18.30 -16.49
N MET A 482 6.77 -19.44 -15.94
CA MET A 482 7.25 -19.94 -14.65
C MET A 482 8.74 -20.25 -14.68
N ASN A 483 9.23 -20.90 -15.73
CA ASN A 483 10.64 -21.22 -15.92
C ASN A 483 11.50 -19.96 -16.05
N GLN A 484 11.00 -18.94 -16.76
CA GLN A 484 11.68 -17.65 -16.88
C GLN A 484 11.75 -16.95 -15.51
N GLU A 485 10.66 -16.94 -14.75
CA GLU A 485 10.62 -16.34 -13.41
C GLU A 485 11.60 -17.02 -12.43
N ILE A 486 11.70 -18.35 -12.49
CA ILE A 486 12.70 -19.13 -11.74
C ILE A 486 14.12 -18.71 -12.13
N ALA A 487 14.40 -18.62 -13.42
CA ALA A 487 15.73 -18.29 -13.92
C ALA A 487 16.15 -16.87 -13.52
N THR A 488 15.26 -15.89 -13.66
CA THR A 488 15.47 -14.51 -13.23
C THR A 488 15.69 -14.42 -11.71
N PHE A 489 14.89 -15.13 -10.91
CA PHE A 489 15.07 -15.15 -9.44
C PHE A 489 16.39 -15.80 -9.02
N ASN A 490 16.77 -16.89 -9.67
CA ASN A 490 18.04 -17.57 -9.40
C ASN A 490 19.24 -16.71 -9.82
N ALA A 491 19.17 -16.03 -10.97
CA ALA A 491 20.19 -15.07 -11.39
C ALA A 491 20.31 -13.92 -10.38
N TRP A 492 19.18 -13.33 -9.98
CA TRP A 492 19.13 -12.25 -9.01
C TRP A 492 19.73 -12.67 -7.67
N THR A 493 19.29 -13.79 -7.09
CA THR A 493 19.84 -14.28 -5.80
C THR A 493 21.33 -14.59 -5.89
N ARG A 494 21.82 -15.17 -6.99
CA ARG A 494 23.26 -15.40 -7.18
C ARG A 494 24.08 -14.11 -7.18
N LYS A 495 23.61 -13.07 -7.88
CA LYS A 495 24.26 -11.74 -7.89
C LYS A 495 24.09 -11.03 -6.54
N ARG A 496 22.91 -11.16 -5.93
CA ARG A 496 22.50 -10.44 -4.71
C ARG A 496 23.08 -11.04 -3.41
N TYR A 497 23.19 -12.35 -3.33
CA TYR A 497 23.53 -13.06 -2.09
C TYR A 497 24.73 -13.98 -2.28
N LEU A 498 25.45 -13.83 -3.40
CA LEU A 498 26.74 -14.45 -3.70
C LEU A 498 26.73 -15.96 -3.40
N ALA A 499 27.53 -16.39 -2.43
CA ALA A 499 27.67 -17.79 -2.05
C ALA A 499 26.37 -18.41 -1.48
N GLN A 500 25.52 -17.63 -0.82
CA GLN A 500 24.25 -18.11 -0.27
C GLN A 500 23.19 -18.22 -1.36
N GLY A 501 23.07 -17.22 -2.24
CA GLY A 501 22.15 -17.26 -3.37
C GLY A 501 22.49 -18.35 -4.41
N ARG A 502 23.75 -18.79 -4.47
CA ARG A 502 24.16 -19.97 -5.24
C ARG A 502 23.71 -21.30 -4.62
N LYS A 503 23.45 -21.34 -3.31
CA LYS A 503 23.08 -22.58 -2.59
C LYS A 503 21.58 -22.68 -2.32
N HIS A 504 20.94 -21.55 -2.02
CA HIS A 504 19.58 -21.46 -1.51
C HIS A 504 18.80 -20.35 -2.22
N ALA A 505 17.47 -20.47 -2.23
CA ALA A 505 16.61 -19.32 -2.49
C ALA A 505 16.70 -18.37 -1.29
N TYR A 506 16.96 -17.09 -1.54
CA TYR A 506 17.39 -16.16 -0.51
C TYR A 506 16.73 -14.79 -0.72
N ALA A 507 16.05 -14.26 0.30
CA ALA A 507 15.35 -12.97 0.28
C ALA A 507 15.28 -12.40 1.71
N ILE A 508 16.38 -11.80 2.18
CA ILE A 508 16.50 -11.25 3.53
C ILE A 508 15.81 -9.89 3.61
N PHE A 509 16.30 -8.89 2.88
CA PHE A 509 15.75 -7.53 2.93
C PHE A 509 14.48 -7.39 2.08
N ASP A 510 14.29 -8.34 1.16
CA ASP A 510 13.23 -8.33 0.16
C ASP A 510 12.02 -9.18 0.59
N PHE A 511 11.96 -9.60 1.85
CA PHE A 511 10.95 -10.53 2.34
C PHE A 511 9.52 -9.96 2.23
N LEU A 512 9.32 -8.65 2.47
CA LEU A 512 8.03 -7.99 2.26
C LEU A 512 7.63 -8.01 0.79
N SER A 513 8.57 -7.74 -0.13
CA SER A 513 8.33 -7.82 -1.57
C SER A 513 7.98 -9.25 -2.00
N TYR A 514 8.58 -10.27 -1.37
CA TYR A 514 8.22 -11.66 -1.61
C TYR A 514 6.80 -11.99 -1.10
N ILE A 515 6.42 -11.50 0.08
CA ILE A 515 5.05 -11.62 0.60
C ILE A 515 4.06 -10.94 -0.35
N ASP A 516 4.36 -9.74 -0.83
CA ASP A 516 3.51 -8.99 -1.75
C ASP A 516 3.28 -9.74 -3.07
N VAL A 517 4.29 -10.44 -3.57
CA VAL A 517 4.16 -11.29 -4.75
C VAL A 517 3.12 -12.40 -4.49
N LEU A 518 3.24 -13.11 -3.37
CA LEU A 518 2.29 -14.18 -3.03
C LEU A 518 0.89 -13.63 -2.73
N CYS A 519 0.77 -12.50 -2.03
CA CYS A 519 -0.51 -11.85 -1.76
C CYS A 519 -1.19 -11.39 -3.06
N ARG A 520 -0.45 -10.82 -4.01
CA ARG A 520 -1.00 -10.45 -5.32
C ARG A 520 -1.52 -11.65 -6.09
N ASP A 521 -0.76 -12.75 -6.11
CA ASP A 521 -1.21 -14.00 -6.74
C ASP A 521 -2.52 -14.52 -6.10
N LEU A 522 -2.72 -14.29 -4.79
CA LEU A 522 -3.93 -14.66 -4.04
C LEU A 522 -5.07 -13.62 -4.11
N GLY A 523 -4.85 -12.47 -4.76
CA GLY A 523 -5.81 -11.36 -4.79
C GLY A 523 -5.98 -10.61 -3.47
N ILE A 524 -5.05 -10.79 -2.53
CA ILE A 524 -5.02 -10.21 -1.19
C ILE A 524 -4.37 -8.82 -1.24
N LYS A 525 -4.90 -7.85 -0.47
CA LYS A 525 -4.33 -6.49 -0.43
C LYS A 525 -2.91 -6.52 0.13
N THR A 526 -1.96 -5.91 -0.57
CA THR A 526 -0.55 -5.85 -0.13
C THR A 526 -0.28 -4.71 0.85
N ALA A 527 -1.00 -3.59 0.72
CA ALA A 527 -0.90 -2.48 1.65
C ALA A 527 -1.66 -2.77 2.94
N ARG A 528 -0.93 -2.80 4.07
CA ARG A 528 -1.48 -3.17 5.39
C ARG A 528 -1.61 -2.02 6.36
N LYS A 529 -1.11 -0.83 6.00
CA LYS A 529 -1.16 0.36 6.86
C LYS A 529 -2.20 1.35 6.36
N SER A 530 -2.62 2.26 7.25
CA SER A 530 -3.73 3.18 7.02
C SER A 530 -3.44 4.25 5.96
N ASN A 531 -2.16 4.54 5.70
CA ASN A 531 -1.74 5.55 4.74
C ASN A 531 -0.33 5.24 4.20
N TRP A 532 0.07 5.89 3.11
CA TRP A 532 1.34 5.63 2.44
C TRP A 532 2.58 5.91 3.32
N PHE A 533 2.51 6.85 4.27
CA PHE A 533 3.63 7.15 5.16
C PHE A 533 3.86 6.02 6.16
N SER A 534 2.80 5.58 6.83
CA SER A 534 2.84 4.42 7.71
C SER A 534 3.20 3.15 6.95
N GLU A 535 2.71 3.00 5.72
CA GLU A 535 3.06 1.92 4.80
C GLU A 535 4.57 1.88 4.53
N LEU A 536 5.25 3.02 4.41
CA LEU A 536 6.68 3.08 4.14
C LEU A 536 7.56 3.03 5.40
N PHE A 537 7.20 3.75 6.46
CA PHE A 537 8.10 4.05 7.57
C PHE A 537 7.72 3.40 8.89
N VAL A 538 6.49 2.88 9.04
CA VAL A 538 6.11 2.12 10.24
C VAL A 538 6.48 0.65 10.04
N ARG A 539 7.08 0.04 11.07
CA ARG A 539 7.45 -1.38 11.05
C ARG A 539 6.25 -2.27 10.75
N TYR A 540 6.49 -3.25 9.88
CA TYR A 540 5.57 -4.35 9.62
C TYR A 540 5.69 -5.42 10.71
N LYS A 541 4.54 -5.86 11.21
CA LYS A 541 4.37 -6.93 12.20
C LYS A 541 3.51 -8.04 11.60
N PRO A 542 3.66 -9.29 12.06
CA PRO A 542 2.75 -10.36 11.67
C PRO A 542 1.27 -9.99 11.84
N SER A 543 0.93 -9.29 12.93
CA SER A 543 -0.44 -8.82 13.21
C SER A 543 -1.06 -7.93 12.13
N ASP A 544 -0.25 -7.28 11.28
CA ASP A 544 -0.75 -6.46 10.16
C ASP A 544 -1.36 -7.32 9.04
N TYR A 545 -1.07 -8.62 9.02
CA TYR A 545 -1.65 -9.60 8.09
C TYR A 545 -2.79 -10.41 8.71
N HIS A 546 -3.25 -10.04 9.91
CA HIS A 546 -4.39 -10.67 10.53
C HIS A 546 -5.63 -10.56 9.62
N GLY A 547 -6.34 -11.68 9.43
CA GLY A 547 -7.54 -11.73 8.59
C GLY A 547 -7.29 -12.06 7.11
N MET A 548 -6.02 -12.22 6.67
CA MET A 548 -5.72 -12.47 5.24
C MET A 548 -6.36 -13.75 4.66
N TYR A 549 -6.76 -14.70 5.49
CA TYR A 549 -7.52 -15.89 5.06
C TYR A 549 -8.90 -15.54 4.49
N GLY A 550 -9.56 -14.51 5.04
CA GLY A 550 -10.87 -14.03 4.58
C GLY A 550 -10.80 -13.16 3.33
N GLU A 551 -9.61 -12.71 2.93
CA GLU A 551 -9.40 -11.88 1.73
C GLU A 551 -9.15 -12.71 0.46
N ILE A 552 -8.95 -14.03 0.58
CA ILE A 552 -8.62 -14.88 -0.58
C ILE A 552 -9.79 -14.87 -1.55
N ARG A 553 -9.49 -14.58 -2.81
CA ARG A 553 -10.44 -14.77 -3.91
C ARG A 553 -10.50 -16.24 -4.27
N THR A 554 -11.56 -16.95 -3.90
CA THR A 554 -11.88 -18.25 -4.49
C THR A 554 -12.57 -18.03 -5.84
N PRO A 555 -12.22 -18.78 -6.91
CA PRO A 555 -12.98 -18.76 -8.14
C PRO A 555 -14.39 -19.32 -7.87
N SER A 556 -15.43 -18.52 -8.06
CA SER A 556 -16.84 -18.94 -8.03
C SER A 556 -17.61 -18.18 -9.13
N ALA A 557 -18.73 -18.74 -9.57
CA ALA A 557 -19.39 -18.42 -10.84
C ALA A 557 -20.08 -17.04 -10.88
N PRO A 558 -20.36 -16.48 -12.08
CA PRO A 558 -20.49 -15.03 -12.31
C PRO A 558 -21.93 -14.49 -12.45
N ILE A 559 -22.08 -13.22 -12.04
CA ILE A 559 -22.99 -12.11 -12.47
C ILE A 559 -24.46 -12.42 -12.86
N CYS A 560 -25.39 -11.86 -12.07
CA CYS A 560 -26.82 -11.77 -12.36
C CYS A 560 -27.19 -10.54 -13.23
N LEU A 561 -28.05 -10.75 -14.23
CA LEU A 561 -28.76 -9.73 -15.02
C LEU A 561 -30.29 -9.86 -14.80
N ASN A 562 -31.02 -8.74 -14.75
CA ASN A 562 -32.22 -8.47 -15.57
C ASN A 562 -32.96 -7.17 -15.12
N THR A 563 -33.93 -6.77 -15.94
CA THR A 563 -34.51 -5.45 -16.19
C THR A 563 -36.03 -5.53 -16.07
N GLY A 564 -36.71 -4.42 -15.72
CA GLY A 564 -38.16 -4.24 -15.89
C GLY A 564 -38.50 -2.86 -16.52
N PRO A 565 -39.63 -2.66 -17.26
CA PRO A 565 -39.56 -1.91 -18.53
C PRO A 565 -40.74 -0.90 -18.78
N PRO A 566 -40.98 -0.42 -20.04
CA PRO A 566 -41.54 -1.30 -21.06
C PRO A 566 -40.80 -1.33 -22.40
N GLY A 567 -40.58 -2.55 -22.89
CA GLY A 567 -40.03 -2.86 -24.21
C GLY A 567 -39.17 -4.14 -24.19
N PRO A 568 -39.08 -4.90 -25.28
CA PRO A 568 -38.63 -6.29 -25.37
C PRO A 568 -37.11 -6.40 -25.23
N ILE A 569 -36.61 -6.35 -23.99
CA ILE A 569 -35.18 -6.15 -23.77
C ILE A 569 -34.42 -7.43 -23.44
N LEU A 570 -35.03 -8.54 -23.03
CA LEU A 570 -34.21 -9.71 -22.68
C LEU A 570 -33.46 -10.31 -23.88
N LYS A 571 -34.10 -10.39 -25.06
CA LYS A 571 -33.40 -10.72 -26.31
C LYS A 571 -32.54 -9.55 -26.83
N PHE A 572 -32.94 -8.30 -26.67
CA PHE A 572 -32.18 -7.14 -27.15
C PHE A 572 -30.90 -6.86 -26.33
N LEU A 573 -30.93 -6.98 -25.01
CA LEU A 573 -29.80 -6.90 -24.09
C LEU A 573 -28.90 -8.13 -24.26
N ALA A 574 -29.49 -9.34 -24.36
CA ALA A 574 -28.71 -10.54 -24.66
C ALA A 574 -28.03 -10.48 -26.05
N TYR A 575 -28.64 -9.80 -27.04
CA TYR A 575 -28.11 -9.74 -28.41
C TYR A 575 -27.19 -8.52 -28.65
N GLN A 576 -27.52 -7.33 -28.13
CA GLN A 576 -26.69 -6.12 -28.29
C GLN A 576 -25.60 -5.99 -27.23
N LEU A 577 -25.93 -6.26 -25.97
CA LEU A 577 -24.99 -6.11 -24.86
C LEU A 577 -24.22 -7.41 -24.64
N ALA A 578 -24.85 -8.58 -24.63
CA ALA A 578 -24.11 -9.81 -24.32
C ALA A 578 -23.19 -10.28 -25.45
N GLU A 579 -23.47 -10.11 -26.75
CA GLU A 579 -22.49 -10.51 -27.79
C GLU A 579 -21.25 -9.58 -27.82
N ILE A 580 -21.46 -8.27 -27.65
CA ILE A 580 -20.38 -7.28 -27.62
C ILE A 580 -19.62 -7.33 -26.29
N PHE A 581 -20.30 -7.41 -25.13
CA PHE A 581 -19.61 -7.55 -23.84
C PHE A 581 -18.99 -8.93 -23.62
N ARG A 582 -19.63 -10.04 -24.04
CA ARG A 582 -19.00 -11.37 -23.95
C ARG A 582 -17.75 -11.47 -24.81
N SER A 583 -17.72 -10.83 -25.99
CA SER A 583 -16.50 -10.83 -26.81
C SER A 583 -15.38 -9.95 -26.25
N LEU A 584 -15.70 -9.02 -25.35
CA LEU A 584 -14.74 -8.15 -24.66
C LEU A 584 -14.30 -8.69 -23.29
N LEU A 585 -14.92 -9.75 -22.78
CA LEU A 585 -14.65 -10.34 -21.46
C LEU A 585 -14.21 -11.80 -21.59
N PRO A 586 -13.37 -12.32 -20.68
CA PRO A 586 -12.93 -13.71 -20.72
C PRO A 586 -14.09 -14.73 -20.68
N ASP A 587 -13.91 -15.88 -21.33
CA ASP A 587 -14.94 -16.93 -21.48
C ASP A 587 -15.45 -17.54 -20.15
N HIS A 588 -14.79 -17.26 -19.02
CA HIS A 588 -15.22 -17.72 -17.71
C HIS A 588 -16.34 -16.87 -17.08
N PHE A 589 -16.69 -15.70 -17.67
CA PHE A 589 -17.85 -14.92 -17.27
C PHE A 589 -19.15 -15.55 -17.82
N LYS A 590 -20.10 -15.88 -16.95
CA LYS A 590 -21.44 -16.38 -17.26
C LYS A 590 -22.46 -15.34 -16.82
N TYR A 591 -23.64 -15.40 -17.45
CA TYR A 591 -24.69 -14.40 -17.28
C TYR A 591 -26.02 -15.12 -17.15
N GLU A 592 -26.75 -14.83 -16.07
CA GLU A 592 -28.08 -15.38 -15.81
C GLU A 592 -29.11 -14.26 -15.81
N PHE A 593 -30.29 -14.49 -16.43
CA PHE A 593 -31.30 -13.46 -16.69
C PHE A 593 -32.66 -13.84 -16.08
N PHE A 594 -33.22 -13.01 -15.19
CA PHE A 594 -34.45 -13.31 -14.44
C PHE A 594 -35.61 -12.34 -14.70
N GLU A 595 -36.69 -12.78 -15.34
CA GLU A 595 -37.87 -11.93 -15.62
C GLU A 595 -38.65 -11.53 -14.35
N GLY A 596 -39.22 -10.32 -14.37
CA GLY A 596 -40.19 -9.92 -13.36
C GLY A 596 -41.54 -10.64 -13.55
N GLU A 597 -42.41 -10.59 -12.56
CA GLU A 597 -43.63 -11.42 -12.55
C GLU A 597 -44.88 -10.73 -13.15
N HIS A 598 -44.82 -9.43 -13.44
CA HIS A 598 -45.99 -8.66 -13.85
C HIS A 598 -46.00 -8.33 -15.35
N GLU A 599 -47.01 -8.80 -16.08
CA GLU A 599 -47.19 -8.44 -17.49
C GLU A 599 -47.47 -6.93 -17.66
N TYR A 600 -46.83 -6.30 -18.64
CA TYR A 600 -46.88 -4.86 -18.89
C TYR A 600 -46.99 -4.53 -20.39
N ALA A 601 -47.55 -3.38 -20.76
CA ALA A 601 -47.70 -2.98 -22.16
C ALA A 601 -46.40 -2.39 -22.73
N ALA A 602 -46.08 -2.63 -24.01
CA ALA A 602 -44.88 -2.07 -24.66
C ALA A 602 -44.88 -0.53 -24.65
N ALA A 603 -43.69 0.08 -24.61
CA ALA A 603 -43.54 1.50 -24.96
C ALA A 603 -43.93 1.71 -26.43
N GLU A 604 -44.46 2.90 -26.74
CA GLU A 604 -44.90 3.26 -28.08
C GLU A 604 -43.78 3.05 -29.12
N GLY A 605 -44.04 2.28 -30.18
CA GLY A 605 -43.05 1.90 -31.20
C GLY A 605 -42.21 0.65 -30.91
N CYS A 606 -42.23 0.09 -29.69
CA CYS A 606 -41.49 -1.15 -29.37
C CYS A 606 -42.21 -2.42 -29.82
N ALA A 607 -43.55 -2.42 -29.78
CA ALA A 607 -44.37 -3.57 -30.17
C ALA A 607 -44.27 -3.93 -31.66
N ASP A 608 -43.95 -2.95 -32.50
CA ASP A 608 -43.81 -3.13 -33.95
C ASP A 608 -42.49 -3.84 -34.33
N ILE A 609 -41.47 -3.76 -33.46
CA ILE A 609 -40.13 -4.29 -33.71
C ILE A 609 -39.92 -5.63 -32.99
N PHE A 610 -40.42 -5.79 -31.76
CA PHE A 610 -40.45 -7.11 -31.13
C PHE A 610 -41.77 -7.41 -30.43
N PRO A 611 -42.39 -8.55 -30.78
CA PRO A 611 -43.64 -8.98 -30.18
C PRO A 611 -43.45 -9.39 -28.71
N GLY A 612 -44.46 -9.09 -27.88
CA GLY A 612 -44.51 -9.46 -26.45
C GLY A 612 -44.65 -10.98 -26.21
N PRO A 613 -44.79 -11.40 -24.94
CA PRO A 613 -45.16 -10.60 -23.76
C PRO A 613 -44.01 -9.75 -23.17
N TYR A 614 -44.34 -8.76 -22.33
CA TYR A 614 -43.37 -7.92 -21.60
C TYR A 614 -43.63 -8.01 -20.09
N TYR A 615 -42.57 -8.03 -19.28
CA TYR A 615 -42.67 -8.23 -17.84
C TYR A 615 -41.94 -7.17 -17.01
N ALA A 616 -42.48 -6.83 -15.84
CA ALA A 616 -41.97 -5.88 -14.86
C ALA A 616 -41.88 -6.52 -13.46
N PHE A 617 -40.96 -6.03 -12.63
CA PHE A 617 -40.84 -6.47 -11.24
C PHE A 617 -41.97 -5.94 -10.35
N TYR A 618 -42.54 -4.80 -10.74
CA TYR A 618 -43.74 -4.24 -10.14
C TYR A 618 -44.45 -3.34 -11.17
N PRO A 619 -45.79 -3.34 -11.23
CA PRO A 619 -46.54 -2.52 -12.18
C PRO A 619 -46.56 -1.03 -11.77
N VAL A 620 -46.57 -0.76 -10.46
CA VAL A 620 -46.48 0.56 -9.84
C VAL A 620 -45.59 0.41 -8.59
N PRO A 621 -44.67 1.32 -8.30
CA PRO A 621 -43.76 1.19 -7.15
C PRO A 621 -44.45 1.55 -5.84
N THR A 622 -45.43 0.75 -5.39
CA THR A 622 -45.96 0.88 -4.03
C THR A 622 -44.98 0.26 -3.03
N ALA A 623 -45.01 0.68 -1.77
CA ALA A 623 -44.16 0.11 -0.72
C ALA A 623 -44.29 -1.43 -0.64
N ILE A 624 -45.51 -1.95 -0.83
CA ILE A 624 -45.81 -3.38 -0.84
C ILE A 624 -45.20 -4.05 -2.08
N ASP A 625 -45.39 -3.47 -3.27
CA ASP A 625 -44.88 -4.06 -4.52
C ASP A 625 -43.34 -4.04 -4.58
N VAL A 626 -42.71 -3.01 -4.03
CA VAL A 626 -41.25 -2.92 -3.90
C VAL A 626 -40.72 -3.94 -2.89
N GLU A 627 -41.42 -4.13 -1.76
CA GLU A 627 -41.05 -5.17 -0.78
C GLU A 627 -41.14 -6.57 -1.39
N LEU A 628 -42.21 -6.86 -2.12
CA LEU A 628 -42.38 -8.15 -2.82
C LEU A 628 -41.28 -8.35 -3.88
N ALA A 629 -40.91 -7.31 -4.62
CA ALA A 629 -39.80 -7.40 -5.57
C ALA A 629 -38.44 -7.61 -4.89
N HIS A 630 -38.18 -7.01 -3.73
CA HIS A 630 -36.98 -7.30 -2.93
C HIS A 630 -36.95 -8.76 -2.47
N GLN A 631 -38.09 -9.28 -2.00
CA GLN A 631 -38.21 -10.67 -1.56
C GLN A 631 -37.99 -11.64 -2.71
N TYR A 632 -38.58 -11.39 -3.88
CA TYR A 632 -38.38 -12.20 -5.08
C TYR A 632 -36.90 -12.27 -5.51
N VAL A 633 -36.18 -11.14 -5.49
CA VAL A 633 -34.73 -11.15 -5.79
C VAL A 633 -33.94 -11.85 -4.70
N ALA A 634 -34.33 -11.72 -3.43
CA ALA A 634 -33.69 -12.44 -2.33
C ALA A 634 -33.89 -13.96 -2.45
N GLU A 635 -35.06 -14.42 -2.87
CA GLU A 635 -35.36 -15.83 -3.17
C GLU A 635 -34.48 -16.35 -4.33
N ILE A 636 -34.34 -15.57 -5.41
CA ILE A 636 -33.40 -15.91 -6.51
C ILE A 636 -31.96 -16.00 -6.00
N MET A 637 -31.53 -15.08 -5.14
CA MET A 637 -30.19 -15.11 -4.54
C MET A 637 -29.98 -16.31 -3.62
N GLU A 638 -31.03 -16.82 -2.97
CA GLU A 638 -30.98 -18.01 -2.11
C GLU A 638 -30.98 -19.30 -2.94
N ASP A 639 -31.79 -19.38 -3.99
CA ASP A 639 -31.97 -20.57 -4.81
C ASP A 639 -30.88 -20.75 -5.88
N GLU A 640 -30.44 -19.65 -6.52
CA GLU A 640 -29.53 -19.66 -7.68
C GLU A 640 -28.17 -18.99 -7.40
N GLY A 641 -28.03 -18.31 -6.26
CA GLY A 641 -26.77 -17.66 -5.85
C GLY A 641 -25.71 -18.59 -5.27
N PRO A 642 -24.55 -18.05 -4.82
CA PRO A 642 -24.23 -16.62 -4.68
C PRO A 642 -23.76 -15.96 -5.99
N PHE A 643 -24.01 -14.65 -6.12
CA PHE A 643 -23.63 -13.85 -7.29
C PHE A 643 -22.58 -12.78 -6.94
N ASP A 644 -21.53 -12.65 -7.76
CA ASP A 644 -20.48 -11.63 -7.55
C ASP A 644 -20.94 -10.18 -7.85
N ALA A 645 -21.93 -10.00 -8.72
CA ALA A 645 -22.36 -8.68 -9.17
C ALA A 645 -23.83 -8.65 -9.60
N VAL A 646 -24.41 -7.45 -9.55
CA VAL A 646 -25.75 -7.17 -10.07
C VAL A 646 -25.68 -6.15 -11.20
N MET A 647 -26.35 -6.41 -12.31
CA MET A 647 -26.50 -5.44 -13.39
C MET A 647 -27.97 -5.24 -13.75
N GLY A 648 -28.41 -4.00 -13.64
CA GLY A 648 -29.78 -3.59 -13.90
C GLY A 648 -29.88 -2.55 -15.02
N PHE A 649 -30.99 -2.61 -15.76
CA PHE A 649 -31.38 -1.57 -16.72
C PHE A 649 -32.79 -1.05 -16.41
N SER A 650 -33.00 0.27 -16.53
CA SER A 650 -34.28 0.93 -16.26
C SER A 650 -34.84 0.58 -14.86
N GLN A 651 -36.03 -0.04 -14.75
CA GLN A 651 -36.61 -0.45 -13.45
C GLN A 651 -35.72 -1.45 -12.71
N GLY A 652 -34.96 -2.30 -13.42
CA GLY A 652 -34.05 -3.26 -12.79
C GLY A 652 -32.85 -2.58 -12.14
N ALA A 653 -32.39 -1.44 -12.68
CA ALA A 653 -31.36 -0.63 -12.03
C ALA A 653 -31.88 0.05 -10.76
N ALA A 654 -33.11 0.56 -10.80
CA ALA A 654 -33.77 1.14 -9.63
C ALA A 654 -33.96 0.10 -8.51
N LEU A 655 -34.40 -1.11 -8.86
CA LEU A 655 -34.57 -2.24 -7.94
C LEU A 655 -33.23 -2.73 -7.35
N ALA A 656 -32.19 -2.86 -8.17
CA ALA A 656 -30.86 -3.25 -7.69
C ALA A 656 -30.29 -2.22 -6.71
N ALA A 657 -30.49 -0.93 -6.98
CA ALA A 657 -30.09 0.14 -6.09
C ALA A 657 -30.88 0.12 -4.77
N SER A 658 -32.20 -0.13 -4.79
CA SER A 658 -33.01 -0.20 -3.57
C SER A 658 -32.65 -1.41 -2.68
N ILE A 659 -32.28 -2.55 -3.26
CA ILE A 659 -31.79 -3.74 -2.53
C ILE A 659 -30.46 -3.44 -1.82
N LEU A 660 -29.51 -2.80 -2.52
CA LEU A 660 -28.21 -2.43 -1.94
C LEU A 660 -28.39 -1.43 -0.78
N LEU A 661 -29.26 -0.43 -0.95
CA LEU A 661 -29.58 0.53 0.10
C LEU A 661 -30.26 -0.14 1.31
N ARG A 662 -31.14 -1.12 1.08
CA ARG A 662 -31.75 -1.92 2.14
C ARG A 662 -30.70 -2.70 2.92
N HIS A 663 -29.79 -3.38 2.23
CA HIS A 663 -28.72 -4.15 2.87
C HIS A 663 -27.80 -3.28 3.72
N GLU A 664 -27.38 -2.11 3.22
CA GLU A 664 -26.52 -1.18 3.97
C GLU A 664 -27.22 -0.67 5.25
N LYS A 665 -28.54 -0.43 5.20
CA LYS A 665 -29.31 0.00 6.37
C LYS A 665 -29.55 -1.13 7.38
N GLU A 666 -29.97 -2.30 6.91
CA GLU A 666 -30.37 -3.42 7.78
C GLU A 666 -29.16 -4.19 8.32
N LYS A 667 -28.06 -4.26 7.57
CA LYS A 667 -26.88 -5.08 7.85
C LYS A 667 -25.56 -4.32 7.60
N PRO A 668 -25.31 -3.18 8.27
CA PRO A 668 -24.17 -2.29 7.98
C PRO A 668 -22.79 -2.90 8.26
N LEU A 669 -22.72 -4.02 8.99
CA LEU A 669 -21.48 -4.73 9.32
C LEU A 669 -21.26 -5.97 8.44
N GLU A 670 -22.24 -6.36 7.62
CA GLU A 670 -22.10 -7.45 6.66
C GLU A 670 -21.60 -6.91 5.32
N ALA A 671 -20.79 -7.69 4.62
CA ALA A 671 -20.37 -7.33 3.27
C ALA A 671 -21.59 -7.17 2.36
N SER A 672 -21.54 -6.20 1.43
CA SER A 672 -22.56 -6.02 0.40
C SER A 672 -22.86 -7.37 -0.29
N PRO A 673 -24.13 -7.65 -0.62
CA PRO A 673 -24.51 -8.90 -1.29
C PRO A 673 -23.85 -9.07 -2.66
N PHE A 674 -23.40 -7.96 -3.26
CA PHE A 674 -22.69 -7.92 -4.52
C PHE A 674 -21.38 -7.14 -4.38
N ARG A 675 -20.33 -7.57 -5.09
CA ARG A 675 -19.00 -6.94 -5.09
C ARG A 675 -18.95 -5.69 -5.96
N PHE A 676 -19.78 -5.63 -6.98
CA PHE A 676 -20.01 -4.43 -7.79
C PHE A 676 -21.41 -4.45 -8.40
N ALA A 677 -21.91 -3.28 -8.76
CA ALA A 677 -23.19 -3.11 -9.41
C ALA A 677 -23.05 -2.24 -10.67
N VAL A 678 -23.83 -2.55 -11.71
CA VAL A 678 -23.88 -1.77 -12.96
C VAL A 678 -25.31 -1.30 -13.19
N PHE A 679 -25.49 0.02 -13.27
CA PHE A 679 -26.78 0.66 -13.47
C PHE A 679 -26.84 1.32 -14.84
N ILE A 680 -27.76 0.87 -15.70
CA ILE A 680 -27.89 1.40 -17.06
C ILE A 680 -29.25 2.06 -17.20
N CYS A 681 -29.28 3.36 -17.47
CA CYS A 681 -30.52 4.13 -17.67
C CYS A 681 -31.54 3.96 -16.51
N GLY A 682 -31.08 3.87 -15.27
CA GLY A 682 -31.95 3.61 -14.11
C GLY A 682 -32.89 4.75 -13.75
N SER A 683 -34.09 4.42 -13.28
CA SER A 683 -35.04 5.36 -12.69
C SER A 683 -34.79 5.54 -11.18
N LEU A 684 -35.59 6.36 -10.49
CA LEU A 684 -35.48 6.57 -9.04
C LEU A 684 -35.60 5.23 -8.28
N PRO A 685 -34.70 4.91 -7.33
CA PRO A 685 -34.87 3.74 -6.46
C PRO A 685 -36.02 4.00 -5.47
N TYR A 686 -36.99 3.09 -5.43
CA TYR A 686 -38.14 3.19 -4.54
C TYR A 686 -37.86 2.44 -3.24
N TRP A 687 -38.48 2.90 -2.15
CA TRP A 687 -38.28 2.32 -0.83
C TRP A 687 -39.48 1.47 -0.42
N PHE A 688 -39.23 0.42 0.38
CA PHE A 688 -40.23 -0.55 0.82
C PHE A 688 -40.99 -0.13 2.09
N GLU A 689 -40.58 0.95 2.75
CA GLU A 689 -41.30 1.57 3.88
C GLU A 689 -41.88 2.93 3.46
N ASP A 690 -43.12 3.21 3.83
CA ASP A 690 -43.79 4.50 3.59
C ASP A 690 -43.36 5.60 4.60
N THR A 691 -42.57 5.23 5.61
CA THR A 691 -42.10 6.13 6.67
C THR A 691 -40.80 6.84 6.35
N GLN A 692 -40.14 6.50 5.24
CA GLN A 692 -38.82 7.01 4.87
C GLN A 692 -38.72 7.34 3.38
N GLY A 693 -38.00 8.40 3.05
CA GLY A 693 -37.84 8.89 1.68
C GLY A 693 -38.74 10.08 1.35
N VAL A 694 -38.86 10.41 0.06
CA VAL A 694 -39.71 11.49 -0.45
C VAL A 694 -40.95 10.87 -1.10
N ASP A 695 -42.14 11.26 -0.64
CA ASP A 695 -43.39 10.81 -1.27
C ASP A 695 -43.49 11.35 -2.70
N VAL A 696 -43.45 10.42 -3.66
CA VAL A 696 -43.54 10.67 -5.09
C VAL A 696 -44.83 10.08 -5.70
N ALA A 697 -45.80 9.64 -4.88
CA ALA A 697 -47.07 9.09 -5.35
C ALA A 697 -47.84 10.09 -6.25
N GLY A 698 -47.65 11.39 -6.02
CA GLY A 698 -48.17 12.46 -6.86
C GLY A 698 -47.67 12.46 -8.32
N LEU A 699 -46.56 11.77 -8.62
CA LEU A 699 -46.09 11.54 -10.00
C LEU A 699 -46.89 10.45 -10.73
N PHE A 700 -47.62 9.59 -10.00
CA PHE A 700 -48.27 8.40 -10.55
C PHE A 700 -49.81 8.42 -10.49
N LEU A 701 -50.44 9.36 -9.75
CA LEU A 701 -51.88 9.34 -9.41
C LEU A 701 -52.78 10.36 -10.16
N ALA A 702 -52.42 10.87 -11.33
CA ALA A 702 -53.34 11.72 -12.10
C ALA A 702 -54.29 10.89 -13.01
N PRO A 703 -55.63 10.97 -12.88
CA PRO A 703 -56.55 10.34 -13.82
C PRO A 703 -56.52 11.08 -15.15
N SER A 704 -56.44 10.32 -16.23
CA SER A 704 -56.52 10.76 -17.62
C SER A 704 -57.88 11.39 -17.95
N GLU A 705 -57.87 12.45 -18.77
CA GLU A 705 -58.84 12.56 -19.89
C GLU A 705 -58.43 13.56 -20.99
N THR A 706 -57.36 14.36 -20.83
CA THR A 706 -56.76 15.13 -21.96
C THR A 706 -55.24 15.29 -21.83
N GLY A 707 -54.50 14.18 -21.81
CA GLY A 707 -53.12 14.06 -22.30
C GLY A 707 -51.97 14.90 -21.70
N TYR A 708 -52.18 15.98 -20.95
CA TYR A 708 -51.15 16.74 -20.22
C TYR A 708 -51.81 17.51 -19.06
N GLY A 709 -51.69 16.98 -17.85
CA GLY A 709 -51.98 17.69 -16.59
C GLY A 709 -50.77 18.51 -16.12
N PRO A 710 -50.94 19.53 -15.24
CA PRO A 710 -49.92 20.52 -14.96
C PRO A 710 -48.76 19.89 -14.20
N CYS A 711 -47.54 20.25 -14.61
CA CYS A 711 -46.30 19.91 -13.92
C CYS A 711 -46.38 20.41 -12.47
N VAL A 712 -46.44 19.49 -11.50
CA VAL A 712 -46.34 19.80 -10.07
C VAL A 712 -44.86 19.72 -9.71
N ARG A 713 -44.27 20.84 -9.29
CA ARG A 713 -42.91 20.86 -8.73
C ARG A 713 -42.99 20.53 -7.24
N LEU A 714 -42.63 19.31 -6.86
CA LEU A 714 -42.35 19.00 -5.45
C LEU A 714 -41.08 19.76 -5.04
N THR A 715 -41.21 20.64 -4.03
CA THR A 715 -40.08 21.39 -3.48
C THR A 715 -39.87 20.90 -2.05
N TYR A 716 -38.82 20.12 -1.83
CA TYR A 716 -38.38 19.76 -0.49
C TYR A 716 -37.75 21.02 0.15
N GLN A 717 -38.22 21.43 1.33
CA GLN A 717 -37.65 22.56 2.08
C GLN A 717 -36.75 22.03 3.20
N PRO A 718 -35.41 22.07 3.05
CA PRO A 718 -34.47 21.46 4.02
C PRO A 718 -34.36 22.19 5.37
N TRP A 719 -35.22 23.17 5.68
CA TRP A 719 -35.11 24.02 6.87
C TRP A 719 -36.31 23.94 7.82
N LYS A 720 -37.14 22.89 7.73
CA LYS A 720 -38.11 22.54 8.77
C LYS A 720 -37.94 21.07 9.17
N ASP A 721 -37.30 20.85 10.32
CA ASP A 721 -37.11 19.55 10.98
C ASP A 721 -38.41 19.00 11.62
N ASP A 722 -39.55 19.05 10.92
CA ASP A 722 -40.84 18.55 11.45
C ASP A 722 -41.59 17.55 10.56
N GLY A 723 -41.07 17.22 9.38
CA GLY A 723 -41.63 16.17 8.51
C GLY A 723 -42.91 16.54 7.76
N SER A 724 -43.29 17.82 7.63
CA SER A 724 -44.50 18.23 6.88
C SER A 724 -44.20 18.74 5.45
N ALA A 725 -44.99 18.28 4.45
CA ALA A 725 -44.94 18.74 3.05
C ALA A 725 -46.21 19.52 2.66
N GLU A 726 -46.07 20.62 1.90
CA GLU A 726 -47.21 21.42 1.39
C GLU A 726 -47.23 21.43 -0.15
N ALA A 727 -48.37 21.06 -0.76
CA ALA A 727 -48.56 21.09 -2.21
C ALA A 727 -49.40 22.32 -2.63
N LYS A 728 -48.96 23.08 -3.65
CA LYS A 728 -49.75 24.19 -4.25
C LYS A 728 -49.80 24.11 -5.78
N PRO A 729 -50.95 24.44 -6.43
CA PRO A 729 -51.11 24.31 -7.87
C PRO A 729 -50.64 25.56 -8.64
N MET A 730 -50.09 25.34 -9.84
CA MET A 730 -49.72 26.41 -10.78
C MET A 730 -50.97 26.97 -11.48
N ALA A 731 -51.23 28.27 -11.32
CA ALA A 731 -52.32 28.95 -12.02
C ALA A 731 -51.99 29.17 -13.51
N GLN A 732 -52.98 28.87 -14.37
CA GLN A 732 -52.96 29.01 -15.83
C GLN A 732 -52.85 30.46 -16.31
N THR A 733 -52.09 30.70 -17.40
CA THR A 733 -52.45 31.76 -18.37
C THR A 733 -52.00 31.44 -19.81
N ARG A 734 -52.98 30.99 -20.60
CA ARG A 734 -53.35 31.35 -22.01
C ARG A 734 -52.33 31.29 -23.16
N SER A 735 -52.48 30.22 -23.97
CA SER A 735 -52.83 30.16 -25.41
C SER A 735 -52.30 31.23 -26.39
N MET A 736 -51.53 30.81 -27.41
CA MET A 736 -51.90 30.98 -28.84
C MET A 736 -51.03 30.15 -29.80
N THR A 737 -51.68 29.21 -30.50
CA THR A 737 -51.49 28.72 -31.89
C THR A 737 -50.08 28.51 -32.49
N ARG A 738 -49.77 27.23 -32.79
CA ARG A 738 -48.68 26.74 -33.67
C ARG A 738 -49.06 26.80 -35.16
N THR A 739 -48.08 27.04 -36.02
CA THR A 739 -48.13 26.79 -37.47
C THR A 739 -47.21 25.63 -37.90
N PRO A 740 -47.46 24.98 -39.05
CA PRO A 740 -46.89 23.66 -39.43
C PRO A 740 -45.41 23.66 -39.91
N GLY A 741 -44.55 24.53 -39.38
CA GLY A 741 -43.12 24.59 -39.73
C GLY A 741 -42.20 23.78 -38.81
N ASP A 742 -42.67 23.43 -37.60
CA ASP A 742 -41.79 22.93 -36.54
C ASP A 742 -41.52 21.42 -36.60
N ALA A 743 -42.23 20.67 -37.45
CA ALA A 743 -42.04 19.23 -37.60
C ALA A 743 -40.80 18.85 -38.44
N ALA A 744 -40.25 19.78 -39.24
CA ALA A 744 -39.03 19.55 -40.03
C ALA A 744 -37.73 19.89 -39.25
N ALA A 745 -37.82 20.71 -38.19
CA ALA A 745 -36.65 21.11 -37.40
C ALA A 745 -36.22 20.05 -36.36
N GLN A 746 -37.15 19.21 -35.89
CA GLN A 746 -36.83 18.15 -34.92
C GLN A 746 -36.17 16.92 -35.56
N ILE A 747 -36.34 16.70 -36.86
CA ILE A 747 -35.66 15.60 -37.58
C ILE A 747 -34.21 15.98 -37.97
N ALA A 748 -33.87 17.27 -38.02
CA ALA A 748 -32.52 17.74 -38.31
C ALA A 748 -31.59 17.80 -37.08
N ALA A 749 -32.14 17.80 -35.85
CA ALA A 749 -31.35 17.91 -34.62
C ALA A 749 -30.76 16.58 -34.10
N PHE A 750 -31.19 15.44 -34.65
CA PHE A 750 -30.74 14.12 -34.19
C PHE A 750 -29.52 13.56 -34.96
N SER A 751 -29.03 14.25 -36.00
CA SER A 751 -28.03 13.70 -36.93
C SER A 751 -26.74 14.53 -37.11
N GLN A 752 -26.43 15.49 -36.24
CA GLN A 752 -25.19 16.31 -36.34
C GLN A 752 -24.24 16.21 -35.13
N GLY A 753 -24.06 15.00 -34.60
CA GLY A 753 -23.11 14.69 -33.52
C GLY A 753 -21.78 14.07 -33.95
N PHE A 754 -21.35 14.20 -35.22
CA PHE A 754 -20.01 13.75 -35.64
C PHE A 754 -19.31 14.78 -36.53
N ASN A 755 -18.07 15.03 -36.16
CA ASN A 755 -17.07 15.89 -36.80
C ASN A 755 -16.97 15.62 -38.32
N MET A 756 -17.20 16.63 -39.16
CA MET A 756 -16.52 16.85 -40.46
C MET A 756 -16.59 18.36 -40.78
N ALA A 757 -15.43 18.98 -40.96
CA ALA A 757 -15.30 20.39 -41.35
C ALA A 757 -15.79 20.61 -42.78
N HIS A 758 -16.39 21.76 -43.11
CA HIS A 758 -16.28 22.36 -44.45
C HIS A 758 -16.48 23.89 -44.47
N LEU A 759 -15.68 24.53 -45.35
CA LEU A 759 -15.69 25.91 -45.83
C LEU A 759 -16.97 26.24 -46.63
N ASP A 760 -17.23 27.52 -46.94
CA ASP A 760 -18.29 27.91 -47.87
C ASP A 760 -17.81 28.03 -49.34
N ASP A 761 -18.79 28.16 -50.23
CA ASP A 761 -18.75 27.73 -51.64
C ASP A 761 -17.82 28.51 -52.58
N GLU A 762 -17.06 29.50 -52.11
CA GLU A 762 -15.93 30.08 -52.88
C GLU A 762 -14.64 30.37 -52.06
N GLY A 763 -14.53 29.92 -50.82
CA GLY A 763 -13.23 29.77 -50.14
C GLY A 763 -12.44 31.05 -49.80
N PHE A 764 -13.08 32.16 -49.42
CA PHE A 764 -12.40 33.34 -48.85
C PHE A 764 -13.22 34.07 -47.77
N LEU A 765 -12.54 34.48 -46.69
CA LEU A 765 -13.06 35.36 -45.61
C LEU A 765 -13.07 36.82 -46.08
N LEU A 766 -14.22 37.50 -46.01
CA LEU A 766 -14.31 38.95 -46.24
C LEU A 766 -14.84 39.67 -44.99
N GLY A 767 -14.02 40.56 -44.44
CA GLY A 767 -14.40 41.58 -43.46
C GLY A 767 -14.67 42.95 -44.10
N ARG A 768 -14.96 43.94 -43.22
CA ARG A 768 -15.08 45.42 -43.37
C ARG A 768 -16.47 45.94 -42.91
N ASP A 769 -16.65 47.03 -42.17
CA ASP A 769 -15.81 48.17 -41.76
C ASP A 769 -16.38 48.80 -40.45
N GLU A 770 -15.50 49.34 -39.59
CA GLU A 770 -15.77 50.34 -38.52
C GLU A 770 -16.12 51.74 -39.13
N PRO A 771 -16.59 52.81 -38.41
CA PRO A 771 -16.20 53.21 -37.03
C PRO A 771 -17.20 54.02 -36.15
N GLU A 772 -16.77 54.18 -34.88
CA GLU A 772 -16.86 55.37 -34.00
C GLU A 772 -18.08 55.69 -33.09
N GLU A 773 -17.81 55.45 -31.80
CA GLU A 773 -17.93 56.34 -30.62
C GLU A 773 -19.26 56.61 -29.86
N LYS A 774 -19.18 56.19 -28.58
CA LYS A 774 -19.70 56.81 -27.33
C LYS A 774 -21.21 56.71 -27.04
N GLN A 775 -21.55 55.75 -26.18
CA GLN A 775 -22.18 56.03 -24.88
C GLN A 775 -21.99 54.87 -23.89
N LEU A 776 -21.21 55.12 -22.84
CA LEU A 776 -21.07 54.25 -21.68
C LEU A 776 -22.38 54.31 -20.87
N LYS A 777 -23.15 53.22 -20.85
CA LYS A 777 -24.20 52.98 -19.85
C LYS A 777 -24.01 51.58 -19.27
N ALA A 778 -23.95 51.57 -17.94
CA ALA A 778 -23.75 50.42 -17.09
C ALA A 778 -24.72 49.28 -17.38
N THR A 779 -24.19 48.06 -17.44
CA THR A 779 -24.98 46.83 -17.46
C THR A 779 -24.62 45.99 -16.23
N THR A 780 -25.68 45.62 -15.54
CA THR A 780 -25.83 44.91 -14.27
C THR A 780 -24.90 43.71 -14.10
N GLN A 781 -24.26 43.67 -12.93
CA GLN A 781 -23.43 42.59 -12.40
C GLN A 781 -24.19 41.26 -12.31
N GLY A 782 -23.70 40.24 -13.01
CA GLY A 782 -24.13 38.85 -12.87
C GLY A 782 -22.91 37.93 -12.75
N LEU A 783 -23.05 36.81 -12.02
CA LEU A 783 -22.05 35.75 -11.95
C LEU A 783 -21.69 35.29 -13.38
N LEU A 784 -20.40 34.99 -13.61
CA LEU A 784 -19.93 34.48 -14.89
C LEU A 784 -20.71 33.19 -15.26
N PRO A 785 -21.09 32.99 -16.54
CA PRO A 785 -21.65 31.71 -16.99
C PRO A 785 -20.70 30.55 -16.62
N SER A 786 -21.26 29.40 -16.22
CA SER A 786 -20.55 28.21 -15.74
C SER A 786 -19.76 27.48 -16.84
N LEU A 787 -18.75 28.15 -17.38
CA LEU A 787 -17.80 27.61 -18.35
C LEU A 787 -16.40 27.65 -17.71
N SER A 788 -15.83 26.47 -17.46
CA SER A 788 -14.47 26.32 -16.95
C SER A 788 -13.47 27.14 -17.78
N ARG A 789 -12.70 28.01 -17.12
CA ARG A 789 -11.69 28.86 -17.79
C ARG A 789 -10.42 28.04 -18.05
N PRO A 790 -9.74 28.23 -19.20
CA PRO A 790 -8.49 27.55 -19.48
C PRO A 790 -7.40 27.98 -18.48
N VAL A 791 -6.71 26.98 -17.92
CA VAL A 791 -5.61 27.17 -16.97
C VAL A 791 -4.27 27.05 -17.69
N ARG A 792 -3.36 27.99 -17.44
CA ARG A 792 -2.01 27.98 -18.00
C ARG A 792 -0.98 27.79 -16.90
N THR A 793 -0.33 26.64 -16.88
CA THR A 793 0.77 26.36 -15.96
C THR A 793 2.00 27.20 -16.32
N LEU A 794 2.44 28.05 -15.39
CA LEU A 794 3.65 28.85 -15.53
C LEU A 794 4.87 28.11 -15.00
N TYR A 795 4.68 27.35 -13.91
CA TYR A 795 5.70 26.51 -13.29
C TYR A 795 5.05 25.32 -12.58
N GLN A 796 5.74 24.18 -12.59
CA GLN A 796 5.38 23.00 -11.80
C GLN A 796 6.64 22.43 -11.16
N ALA A 797 6.61 22.28 -9.84
CA ALA A 797 7.68 21.69 -9.06
C ALA A 797 7.68 20.14 -9.13
N ALA A 798 8.59 19.50 -8.40
CA ALA A 798 8.51 18.06 -8.16
C ALA A 798 7.29 17.73 -7.26
N PRO A 799 6.72 16.52 -7.35
CA PRO A 799 5.69 16.06 -6.40
C PRO A 799 6.11 16.25 -4.94
N TYR A 800 5.15 16.50 -4.06
CA TYR A 800 5.37 16.80 -2.63
C TYR A 800 6.07 18.14 -2.34
N THR A 801 5.93 19.10 -3.25
CA THR A 801 6.30 20.51 -3.02
C THR A 801 5.06 21.29 -2.61
N PHE A 802 5.19 22.31 -1.75
CA PHE A 802 4.07 23.12 -1.27
C PHE A 802 4.30 24.62 -1.52
N LEU A 803 3.65 25.18 -2.56
CA LEU A 803 3.59 26.63 -2.76
C LEU A 803 2.37 27.16 -2.01
N GLU A 804 2.58 28.05 -1.05
CA GLU A 804 1.52 28.52 -0.15
C GLU A 804 0.90 29.82 -0.67
N ASN A 805 1.54 30.95 -0.40
CA ASN A 805 1.03 32.26 -0.75
C ASN A 805 1.74 32.86 -1.97
N LEU A 806 1.18 33.94 -2.52
CA LEU A 806 1.81 34.73 -3.57
C LEU A 806 1.52 36.23 -3.51
N ALA A 807 2.43 37.02 -4.07
CA ALA A 807 2.26 38.45 -4.30
C ALA A 807 2.76 38.84 -5.69
N VAL A 808 2.02 39.69 -6.40
CA VAL A 808 2.41 40.18 -7.74
C VAL A 808 3.13 41.51 -7.59
N ARG A 809 4.35 41.61 -8.11
CA ARG A 809 5.16 42.84 -8.10
C ARG A 809 4.63 43.86 -9.10
N ARG A 810 5.09 45.11 -8.98
CA ARG A 810 4.67 46.18 -9.89
C ARG A 810 5.06 45.92 -11.35
N ASN A 811 6.18 45.23 -11.57
CA ASN A 811 6.67 44.84 -12.90
C ASN A 811 5.94 43.62 -13.49
N GLY A 812 5.03 42.96 -12.74
CA GLY A 812 4.31 41.76 -13.17
C GLY A 812 4.96 40.44 -12.75
N SER A 813 6.18 40.44 -12.19
CA SER A 813 6.79 39.24 -11.62
C SER A 813 6.02 38.77 -10.38
N ILE A 814 6.04 37.47 -10.10
CA ILE A 814 5.29 36.83 -9.03
C ILE A 814 6.26 36.34 -7.97
N LEU A 815 6.06 36.80 -6.73
CA LEU A 815 6.71 36.25 -5.54
C LEU A 815 5.83 35.16 -4.95
N THR A 816 6.41 34.01 -4.59
CA THR A 816 5.68 32.91 -3.94
C THR A 816 6.50 32.26 -2.84
N THR A 817 5.81 31.80 -1.80
CA THR A 817 6.41 31.25 -0.58
C THR A 817 6.32 29.72 -0.53
N ARG A 818 7.33 29.09 0.07
CA ARG A 818 7.44 27.64 0.23
C ARG A 818 7.21 27.23 1.68
N LEU A 819 6.07 26.59 1.93
CA LEU A 819 5.72 26.10 3.28
C LEU A 819 6.55 24.87 3.67
N ASP A 820 7.11 24.15 2.70
CA ASP A 820 7.84 22.91 2.91
C ASP A 820 9.36 23.08 3.14
N ASN A 821 9.94 24.24 2.83
CA ASN A 821 11.40 24.44 2.98
C ASN A 821 11.89 25.89 3.20
N GLY A 822 11.00 26.83 3.48
CA GLY A 822 11.38 28.18 3.88
C GLY A 822 11.99 29.05 2.77
N HIS A 823 11.69 28.77 1.51
CA HIS A 823 12.16 29.57 0.37
C HIS A 823 11.15 30.64 -0.06
N LEU A 824 11.66 31.80 -0.49
CA LEU A 824 10.93 32.80 -1.25
C LEU A 824 11.43 32.78 -2.70
N LEU A 825 10.51 32.56 -3.64
CA LEU A 825 10.80 32.40 -5.07
C LEU A 825 10.20 33.56 -5.87
N GLU A 826 10.86 33.95 -6.97
CA GLU A 826 10.36 34.91 -7.95
C GLU A 826 10.25 34.27 -9.34
N LEU A 827 9.12 34.48 -10.01
CA LEU A 827 8.88 34.06 -11.39
C LEU A 827 8.47 35.24 -12.25
N ASP A 828 9.08 35.38 -13.44
CA ASP A 828 8.52 36.22 -14.51
C ASP A 828 7.53 35.38 -15.34
N PRO A 829 6.20 35.66 -15.27
CA PRO A 829 5.16 34.85 -15.91
C PRO A 829 5.16 34.92 -17.45
N TYR A 830 6.02 35.75 -18.05
CA TYR A 830 6.16 35.91 -19.50
C TYR A 830 7.49 35.37 -20.06
N SER A 831 8.45 35.04 -19.18
CA SER A 831 9.80 34.64 -19.59
C SER A 831 9.91 33.19 -20.06
N GLY A 832 9.03 32.31 -19.59
CA GLY A 832 9.13 30.85 -19.77
C GLY A 832 10.30 30.21 -18.99
N GLN A 833 11.00 30.96 -18.14
CA GLN A 833 12.09 30.46 -17.29
C GLN A 833 11.56 29.95 -15.95
N PRO A 834 12.24 29.00 -15.30
CA PRO A 834 11.88 28.56 -13.96
C PRO A 834 12.06 29.69 -12.92
N PRO A 835 11.36 29.60 -11.77
CA PRO A 835 11.48 30.60 -10.72
C PRO A 835 12.88 30.61 -10.10
N GLN A 836 13.32 31.80 -9.69
CA GLN A 836 14.60 32.00 -9.00
C GLN A 836 14.38 32.20 -7.51
N THR A 837 15.29 31.67 -6.69
CA THR A 837 15.27 31.92 -5.26
C THR A 837 15.67 33.37 -4.98
N VAL A 838 14.76 34.14 -4.38
CA VAL A 838 15.03 35.51 -3.91
C VAL A 838 15.70 35.48 -2.55
N HIS A 839 15.22 34.62 -1.67
CA HIS A 839 15.74 34.49 -0.31
C HIS A 839 15.48 33.09 0.25
N VAL A 840 16.34 32.67 1.18
CA VAL A 840 16.20 31.44 1.97
C VAL A 840 16.19 31.83 3.42
N PHE A 841 15.08 31.55 4.10
CA PHE A 841 14.94 31.80 5.53
C PHE A 841 15.53 30.60 6.30
N SER A 842 16.86 30.47 6.30
CA SER A 842 17.56 29.24 6.75
C SER A 842 17.32 28.85 8.22
N ASP A 843 16.90 29.79 9.06
CA ASP A 843 16.56 29.54 10.46
C ASP A 843 15.14 28.99 10.65
N TYR A 844 14.36 28.90 9.58
CA TYR A 844 12.93 28.56 9.60
C TYR A 844 12.60 27.44 8.59
N LEU A 845 11.74 26.51 9.03
CA LEU A 845 11.31 25.39 8.19
C LEU A 845 10.31 25.80 7.10
N ALA A 846 9.55 26.88 7.32
CA ALA A 846 8.43 27.26 6.48
C ALA A 846 8.32 28.78 6.30
N VAL A 847 7.84 29.19 5.12
CA VAL A 847 7.46 30.57 4.81
C VAL A 847 6.02 30.56 4.31
N GLY A 848 5.14 31.34 4.97
CA GLY A 848 3.70 31.40 4.74
C GLY A 848 3.28 32.71 4.07
N GLY A 849 2.42 33.50 4.73
CA GLY A 849 1.87 34.75 4.20
C GLY A 849 2.90 35.75 3.64
N ILE A 850 2.49 36.47 2.59
CA ILE A 850 3.26 37.57 1.97
C ILE A 850 2.33 38.74 1.60
N VAL A 851 2.75 39.98 1.89
CA VAL A 851 1.98 41.17 1.53
C VAL A 851 2.90 42.34 1.19
N GLU A 852 2.50 43.15 0.22
CA GLU A 852 3.18 44.40 -0.12
C GLU A 852 2.73 45.52 0.83
N THR A 853 3.69 46.20 1.46
CA THR A 853 3.48 47.30 2.41
C THR A 853 3.74 48.67 1.77
N GLU A 854 4.74 48.73 0.89
CA GLU A 854 5.04 49.85 0.00
C GLU A 854 5.37 49.30 -1.39
N PRO A 855 5.33 50.12 -2.47
CA PRO A 855 5.65 49.62 -3.81
C PRO A 855 6.98 48.86 -3.86
N ASP A 856 6.91 47.56 -4.19
CA ASP A 856 8.01 46.59 -4.21
C ASP A 856 8.71 46.35 -2.85
N LEU A 857 8.05 46.65 -1.73
CA LEU A 857 8.47 46.30 -0.36
C LEU A 857 7.47 45.32 0.27
N PHE A 858 7.95 44.13 0.64
CA PHE A 858 7.09 43.04 1.11
C PHE A 858 7.39 42.64 2.56
N ALA A 859 6.33 42.43 3.34
CA ALA A 859 6.38 41.71 4.60
C ALA A 859 6.05 40.24 4.35
N VAL A 860 6.74 39.34 5.08
CA VAL A 860 6.64 37.88 4.90
C VAL A 860 6.62 37.20 6.26
N VAL A 861 5.78 36.18 6.40
CA VAL A 861 5.72 35.31 7.58
C VAL A 861 6.66 34.12 7.38
N ALA A 862 7.59 33.89 8.32
CA ALA A 862 8.51 32.74 8.31
C ALA A 862 8.56 32.11 9.70
N GLY A 863 8.43 30.79 9.83
CA GLY A 863 8.43 30.11 11.13
C GLY A 863 8.68 28.60 11.02
N ASN A 864 8.71 27.93 12.18
CA ASN A 864 8.96 26.50 12.25
C ASN A 864 7.67 25.70 12.18
N PHE A 865 7.18 25.49 10.96
CA PHE A 865 6.04 24.62 10.68
C PHE A 865 6.49 23.38 9.91
N SER A 866 6.02 22.20 10.32
CA SER A 866 6.26 20.93 9.64
C SER A 866 5.04 20.55 8.81
N VAL A 867 5.15 20.63 7.48
CA VAL A 867 4.11 20.18 6.53
C VAL A 867 3.80 18.68 6.70
N LEU A 868 4.81 17.88 7.05
CA LEU A 868 4.68 16.43 7.23
C LEU A 868 3.90 16.05 8.48
N GLU A 869 4.13 16.76 9.57
CA GLU A 869 3.52 16.48 10.88
C GLU A 869 2.25 17.31 11.11
N LEU A 870 2.00 18.32 10.26
CA LEU A 870 0.95 19.33 10.45
C LEU A 870 1.05 20.00 11.83
N THR A 871 2.28 20.28 12.27
CA THR A 871 2.56 20.86 13.59
C THR A 871 3.43 22.09 13.49
N SER A 872 3.09 23.10 14.28
CA SER A 872 3.88 24.31 14.47
C SER A 872 4.70 24.22 15.75
N TYR A 873 5.90 24.79 15.72
CA TYR A 873 6.82 24.89 16.84
C TYR A 873 6.98 26.37 17.24
N PRO A 874 6.80 26.73 18.53
CA PRO A 874 6.94 28.12 18.98
C PRO A 874 8.34 28.69 18.69
N GLY A 875 8.44 29.83 17.99
CA GLY A 875 9.69 30.55 17.76
C GLY A 875 9.80 31.32 16.44
N THR A 876 9.67 32.65 16.57
CA THR A 876 10.10 33.81 15.75
C THR A 876 9.74 33.93 14.25
N TYR A 877 9.28 35.14 13.85
CA TYR A 877 8.79 35.53 12.51
C TYR A 877 9.26 36.98 12.21
N ALA A 878 9.77 37.29 11.02
CA ALA A 878 10.47 38.56 10.78
C ALA A 878 9.55 39.81 10.63
N LEU A 879 10.05 40.94 11.17
CA LEU A 879 9.44 42.26 11.56
C LEU A 879 9.11 42.36 13.06
N ALA A 880 8.51 41.33 13.68
CA ALA A 880 8.28 41.26 15.13
C ALA A 880 8.01 39.83 15.58
N ASP A 881 8.57 39.43 16.72
CA ASP A 881 8.33 38.12 17.31
C ASP A 881 7.00 38.09 18.04
N ILE A 882 6.10 37.20 17.61
CA ILE A 882 4.81 36.92 18.27
C ILE A 882 4.88 35.50 18.85
N PRO A 883 5.53 35.31 20.01
CA PRO A 883 5.83 33.98 20.55
C PRO A 883 4.60 33.16 20.94
N GLU A 884 3.46 33.82 21.20
CA GLU A 884 2.20 33.16 21.50
C GLU A 884 1.41 32.71 20.26
N ALA A 885 1.82 33.10 19.05
CA ALA A 885 1.14 32.68 17.83
C ALA A 885 1.37 31.19 17.55
N SER A 886 0.32 30.51 17.12
CA SER A 886 0.37 29.08 16.83
C SER A 886 0.69 28.82 15.36
N PHE A 887 -0.04 29.40 14.42
CA PHE A 887 0.26 29.30 12.98
C PHE A 887 -0.20 30.55 12.25
N LEU A 888 0.73 31.48 12.02
CA LEU A 888 0.47 32.67 11.23
C LEU A 888 0.53 32.31 9.74
N ASP A 889 -0.54 32.60 9.03
CA ASP A 889 -0.63 32.29 7.59
C ASP A 889 -1.24 33.47 6.82
N GLY A 890 -2.54 33.73 7.00
CA GLY A 890 -3.22 34.86 6.39
C GLY A 890 -2.64 36.22 6.81
N MET A 891 -2.35 37.08 5.83
CA MET A 891 -1.81 38.42 6.09
C MET A 891 -2.38 39.48 5.14
N THR A 892 -2.61 40.68 5.66
CA THR A 892 -2.97 41.84 4.83
C THR A 892 -2.43 43.15 5.41
N TYR A 893 -2.22 44.14 4.55
CA TYR A 893 -1.75 45.47 4.95
C TYR A 893 -2.90 46.47 4.85
N SER A 894 -3.06 47.31 5.87
CA SER A 894 -3.97 48.45 5.81
C SER A 894 -3.15 49.75 5.76
N PRO A 895 -3.17 50.46 4.63
CA PRO A 895 -2.55 51.79 4.53
C PRO A 895 -3.18 52.80 5.50
N LEU A 896 -4.48 52.64 5.82
CA LEU A 896 -5.21 53.49 6.76
C LEU A 896 -4.66 53.37 8.18
N ALA A 897 -4.29 52.16 8.59
CA ALA A 897 -3.78 51.88 9.94
C ALA A 897 -2.26 51.94 10.03
N HIS A 898 -1.54 52.06 8.89
CA HIS A 898 -0.09 51.85 8.81
C HIS A 898 0.36 50.55 9.50
N ALA A 899 -0.44 49.50 9.36
CA ALA A 899 -0.28 48.26 10.11
C ALA A 899 -0.55 47.04 9.23
N VAL A 900 0.15 45.95 9.55
CA VAL A 900 -0.09 44.61 9.00
C VAL A 900 -0.99 43.85 9.96
N TYR A 901 -2.00 43.18 9.43
CA TYR A 901 -2.85 42.27 10.17
C TYR A 901 -2.47 40.84 9.85
N LEU A 902 -2.42 39.99 10.87
CA LEU A 902 -1.96 38.60 10.80
C LEU A 902 -3.04 37.69 11.39
N GLY A 903 -3.49 36.70 10.63
CA GLY A 903 -4.41 35.67 11.09
C GLY A 903 -3.66 34.47 11.66
N ASP A 904 -4.01 34.06 12.87
CA ASP A 904 -3.50 32.82 13.48
C ASP A 904 -4.50 31.69 13.25
N ALA A 905 -4.19 30.85 12.26
CA ALA A 905 -5.03 29.76 11.80
C ALA A 905 -5.31 28.70 12.88
N ILE A 906 -4.38 28.47 13.80
CA ILE A 906 -4.59 27.53 14.90
C ILE A 906 -5.16 28.24 16.14
N GLY A 907 -4.63 29.43 16.46
CA GLY A 907 -5.03 30.21 17.63
C GLY A 907 -6.42 30.86 17.51
N GLY A 908 -6.93 31.04 16.29
CA GLY A 908 -8.24 31.63 16.01
C GLY A 908 -8.33 33.09 16.42
N VAL A 909 -7.30 33.88 16.11
CA VAL A 909 -7.18 35.31 16.45
C VAL A 909 -6.60 36.13 15.31
N ILE A 910 -6.84 37.44 15.34
CA ILE A 910 -6.19 38.40 14.45
C ILE A 910 -5.25 39.27 15.30
N TYR A 911 -3.99 39.39 14.89
CA TYR A 911 -3.03 40.35 15.42
C TYR A 911 -2.96 41.59 14.51
N LYS A 912 -2.78 42.76 15.10
CA LYS A 912 -2.45 44.02 14.40
C LYS A 912 -1.02 44.41 14.79
N LEU A 913 -0.12 44.44 13.81
CA LEU A 913 1.29 44.75 13.94
C LEU A 913 1.58 46.10 13.27
N ASP A 914 2.07 47.06 14.05
CA ASP A 914 2.57 48.32 13.54
C ASP A 914 3.97 48.11 12.92
N ILE A 915 4.10 48.37 11.62
CA ILE A 915 5.32 48.06 10.86
C ILE A 915 6.48 49.01 11.15
N HIS A 916 6.22 50.15 11.76
CA HIS A 916 7.25 51.14 12.08
C HIS A 916 7.86 50.91 13.46
N THR A 917 7.05 50.44 14.42
CA THR A 917 7.44 50.23 15.81
C THR A 917 7.70 48.77 16.15
N GLY A 918 7.22 47.82 15.33
CA GLY A 918 7.26 46.40 15.63
C GLY A 918 6.33 45.98 16.77
N GLN A 919 5.51 46.89 17.29
CA GLN A 919 4.54 46.59 18.35
C GLN A 919 3.29 45.94 17.78
N TYR A 920 2.80 44.91 18.47
CA TYR A 920 1.57 44.23 18.07
C TYR A 920 0.60 44.07 19.25
N HIS A 921 -0.67 43.87 18.92
CA HIS A 921 -1.69 43.45 19.89
C HIS A 921 -2.74 42.57 19.20
N VAL A 922 -3.54 41.86 19.99
CA VAL A 922 -4.68 41.09 19.48
C VAL A 922 -5.79 42.05 19.10
N ALA A 923 -6.09 42.15 17.80
CA ALA A 923 -7.11 43.02 17.24
C ALA A 923 -8.52 42.40 17.38
N SER A 924 -8.64 41.08 17.24
CA SER A 924 -9.93 40.39 17.37
C SER A 924 -9.79 38.94 17.83
N ARG A 925 -10.82 38.48 18.55
CA ARG A 925 -11.02 37.08 19.00
C ARG A 925 -12.43 36.58 18.65
N ASP A 926 -13.02 37.16 17.61
CA ASP A 926 -14.37 36.82 17.16
C ASP A 926 -14.53 35.29 16.98
N PRO A 927 -15.65 34.69 17.42
CA PRO A 927 -15.87 33.25 17.29
C PRO A 927 -15.71 32.69 15.87
N LEU A 928 -16.01 33.48 14.84
CA LEU A 928 -15.89 33.06 13.44
C LEU A 928 -14.44 32.89 12.96
N LEU A 929 -13.46 33.28 13.77
CA LEU A 929 -12.02 33.06 13.51
C LEU A 929 -11.57 31.66 13.93
N ARG A 930 -12.32 31.01 14.83
CA ARG A 930 -11.93 29.73 15.43
C ARG A 930 -12.34 28.57 14.54
N LYS A 931 -11.68 27.43 14.75
CA LYS A 931 -12.06 26.13 14.21
C LYS A 931 -13.49 25.77 14.62
N CYS A 932 -14.23 25.14 13.72
CA CYS A 932 -15.59 24.69 14.00
C CYS A 932 -15.60 23.44 14.89
N HIS A 933 -14.65 22.54 14.67
CA HIS A 933 -14.42 21.36 15.48
C HIS A 933 -12.98 21.31 16.02
N PRO A 934 -12.77 20.76 17.23
CA PRO A 934 -11.43 20.62 17.81
C PRO A 934 -10.45 19.80 16.96
N THR A 935 -10.97 18.90 16.12
CA THR A 935 -10.22 18.06 15.19
C THR A 935 -9.85 18.75 13.89
N ASP A 936 -10.41 19.92 13.60
CA ASP A 936 -10.10 20.64 12.36
C ASP A 936 -8.65 21.13 12.41
N PHE A 937 -7.97 21.02 11.27
CA PHE A 937 -6.58 21.43 11.18
C PHE A 937 -6.41 22.96 11.28
N SER A 938 -7.28 23.74 10.63
CA SER A 938 -7.15 25.19 10.50
C SER A 938 -8.48 25.94 10.73
N GLY A 939 -8.40 27.14 11.29
CA GLY A 939 -9.47 28.12 11.46
C GLY A 939 -9.36 29.23 10.42
N ILE A 940 -9.24 30.49 10.86
CA ILE A 940 -8.95 31.64 9.97
C ILE A 940 -7.74 31.37 9.06
N ASN A 941 -7.88 31.56 7.75
CA ASN A 941 -6.79 31.40 6.80
C ASN A 941 -6.67 32.66 5.93
N GLY A 942 -7.10 32.60 4.68
CA GLY A 942 -7.07 33.70 3.72
C GLY A 942 -7.57 35.00 4.32
N PHE A 943 -6.84 36.09 4.09
CA PHE A 943 -7.06 37.34 4.81
C PHE A 943 -6.82 38.56 3.93
N LYS A 944 -7.83 39.44 3.77
CA LYS A 944 -7.73 40.64 2.91
C LYS A 944 -8.47 41.84 3.52
N HIS A 945 -7.83 43.00 3.45
CA HIS A 945 -8.45 44.29 3.75
C HIS A 945 -9.06 44.89 2.49
N LEU A 946 -10.34 45.28 2.54
CA LEU A 946 -11.00 46.02 1.47
C LEU A 946 -11.92 47.09 2.07
N ASN A 947 -11.69 48.35 1.67
CA ASN A 947 -12.40 49.52 2.19
C ASN A 947 -12.31 49.60 3.73
N SER A 948 -13.43 49.69 4.44
CA SER A 948 -13.49 49.75 5.91
C SER A 948 -13.78 48.39 6.55
N HIS A 949 -13.34 47.29 5.93
CA HIS A 949 -13.60 45.93 6.42
C HIS A 949 -12.39 45.01 6.25
N LEU A 950 -12.24 44.10 7.19
CA LEU A 950 -11.41 42.91 7.07
C LEU A 950 -12.28 41.75 6.58
N PHE A 951 -11.76 40.98 5.63
CA PHE A 951 -12.40 39.78 5.11
C PHE A 951 -11.48 38.59 5.35
N TRP A 952 -12.06 37.44 5.65
CA TRP A 952 -11.31 36.20 5.76
C TRP A 952 -12.09 34.98 5.30
N THR A 953 -11.33 33.94 4.95
CA THR A 953 -11.82 32.57 4.88
C THR A 953 -11.52 31.85 6.19
N ASN A 954 -12.34 30.87 6.53
CA ASN A 954 -12.05 29.91 7.58
C ASN A 954 -12.07 28.51 6.98
N SER A 955 -10.91 27.85 6.96
CA SER A 955 -10.71 26.64 6.17
C SER A 955 -11.47 25.44 6.74
N GLY A 956 -11.40 25.21 8.05
CA GLY A 956 -12.11 24.11 8.71
C GLY A 956 -13.63 24.28 8.73
N CYS A 957 -14.11 25.51 8.68
CA CYS A 957 -15.54 25.82 8.72
C CYS A 957 -16.19 26.01 7.33
N GLY A 958 -15.39 26.24 6.29
CA GLY A 958 -15.90 26.68 4.98
C GLY A 958 -16.62 28.03 5.05
N TYR A 959 -16.14 28.95 5.89
CA TYR A 959 -16.73 30.28 6.05
C TYR A 959 -16.01 31.32 5.20
N PHE A 960 -16.79 32.26 4.67
CA PHE A 960 -16.28 33.54 4.17
C PHE A 960 -16.96 34.64 4.98
N ALA A 961 -16.19 35.42 5.72
CA ALA A 961 -16.71 36.37 6.70
C ALA A 961 -16.06 37.75 6.55
N LYS A 962 -16.70 38.75 7.16
CA LYS A 962 -16.20 40.12 7.22
C LYS A 962 -16.39 40.76 8.59
N LEU A 963 -15.52 41.68 8.92
CA LEU A 963 -15.50 42.45 10.17
C LEU A 963 -15.30 43.93 9.85
N PRO A 964 -16.17 44.84 10.34
CA PRO A 964 -16.01 46.27 10.10
C PRO A 964 -14.80 46.83 10.87
N LEU A 965 -14.17 47.84 10.29
CA LEU A 965 -13.09 48.63 10.89
C LEU A 965 -13.53 50.08 11.10
N ASP A 966 -13.02 50.72 12.15
CA ASP A 966 -13.10 52.17 12.31
C ASP A 966 -12.04 52.92 11.50
N SER A 967 -11.96 54.25 11.67
CA SER A 967 -11.00 55.11 10.98
C SER A 967 -9.54 54.89 11.39
N HIS A 968 -9.29 54.22 12.51
CA HIS A 968 -7.94 53.83 12.97
C HIS A 968 -7.58 52.40 12.53
N GLY A 969 -8.51 51.73 11.82
CA GLY A 969 -8.38 50.35 11.40
C GLY A 969 -8.66 49.35 12.54
N ASP A 970 -9.23 49.78 13.67
CA ASP A 970 -9.54 48.86 14.76
C ASP A 970 -10.89 48.18 14.50
N PRO A 971 -11.04 46.87 14.80
CA PRO A 971 -12.30 46.17 14.62
C PRO A 971 -13.45 46.77 15.44
N VAL A 972 -14.58 47.00 14.78
CA VAL A 972 -15.80 47.55 15.42
C VAL A 972 -17.03 46.69 15.12
N GLY A 973 -17.77 46.38 16.18
CA GLY A 973 -18.93 45.49 16.10
C GLY A 973 -18.55 44.02 16.00
N ASN A 974 -19.48 43.20 15.50
CA ASN A 974 -19.29 41.77 15.36
C ASN A 974 -18.98 41.40 13.91
N ALA A 975 -18.29 40.29 13.72
CA ALA A 975 -18.16 39.68 12.40
C ALA A 975 -19.52 39.26 11.83
N SER A 976 -19.62 39.23 10.50
CA SER A 976 -20.78 38.72 9.77
C SER A 976 -20.35 37.70 8.72
N LEU A 977 -21.10 36.62 8.60
CA LEU A 977 -20.92 35.61 7.55
C LEU A 977 -21.49 36.11 6.22
N ILE A 978 -20.71 35.91 5.15
CA ILE A 978 -21.13 36.07 3.76
C ILE A 978 -21.46 34.69 3.18
N LEU A 979 -20.62 33.69 3.45
CA LEU A 979 -20.84 32.29 3.07
C LEU A 979 -20.59 31.39 4.29
N SER A 980 -21.40 30.34 4.40
CA SER A 980 -21.17 29.20 5.28
C SER A 980 -21.46 27.92 4.52
N ASN A 981 -20.42 27.21 4.09
CA ASN A 981 -20.56 25.93 3.40
C ASN A 981 -19.45 24.96 3.82
N GLN A 982 -19.75 24.08 4.77
CA GLN A 982 -18.78 23.14 5.36
C GLN A 982 -18.28 22.07 4.39
N THR A 983 -18.87 21.95 3.19
CA THR A 983 -18.32 21.05 2.14
C THR A 983 -17.14 21.66 1.40
N LEU A 984 -16.86 22.95 1.61
CA LEU A 984 -15.75 23.67 1.01
C LEU A 984 -14.64 23.90 2.03
N TRP A 985 -13.42 23.53 1.65
CA TRP A 985 -12.21 23.95 2.36
C TRP A 985 -11.66 25.20 1.68
N LEU A 986 -11.86 26.37 2.30
CA LEU A 986 -11.46 27.66 1.71
C LEU A 986 -10.09 28.10 2.24
N ASP A 987 -9.14 28.35 1.35
CA ASP A 987 -7.79 28.87 1.64
C ASP A 987 -7.74 30.37 1.32
N ASP A 988 -6.73 30.91 0.65
CA ASP A 988 -6.64 32.34 0.33
C ASP A 988 -7.51 32.81 -0.87
N PHE A 989 -7.69 34.13 -0.96
CA PHE A 989 -8.52 34.76 -1.98
C PHE A 989 -8.02 36.14 -2.40
N ALA A 990 -8.48 36.61 -3.56
CA ALA A 990 -8.28 37.97 -4.02
C ALA A 990 -9.58 38.60 -4.57
N PHE A 991 -9.78 39.89 -4.29
CA PHE A 991 -10.89 40.64 -4.84
C PHE A 991 -10.65 41.05 -6.29
N ALA A 992 -11.68 40.96 -7.11
CA ALA A 992 -11.68 41.54 -8.44
C ALA A 992 -11.44 43.07 -8.36
N PRO A 993 -10.59 43.64 -9.25
CA PRO A 993 -10.21 45.05 -9.19
C PRO A 993 -11.30 46.01 -9.70
N ASP A 994 -12.45 45.49 -10.14
CA ASP A 994 -13.54 46.26 -10.76
C ASP A 994 -14.50 46.92 -9.75
N GLY A 995 -14.24 46.75 -8.45
CA GLY A 995 -15.08 47.30 -7.38
C GLY A 995 -16.40 46.56 -7.16
N SER A 996 -16.62 45.42 -7.82
CA SER A 996 -17.84 44.60 -7.63
C SER A 996 -17.93 43.93 -6.26
N GLY A 997 -16.79 43.78 -5.57
CA GLY A 997 -16.70 42.98 -4.35
C GLY A 997 -16.73 41.47 -4.61
N LEU A 998 -16.58 41.02 -5.86
CA LEU A 998 -16.39 39.61 -6.21
C LEU A 998 -15.01 39.15 -5.74
N ALA A 999 -14.95 38.04 -5.01
CA ALA A 999 -13.70 37.40 -4.59
C ALA A 999 -13.46 36.12 -5.39
N TYR A 1000 -12.23 35.91 -5.86
CA TYR A 1000 -11.75 34.63 -6.38
C TYR A 1000 -11.06 33.88 -5.25
N VAL A 1001 -11.52 32.67 -4.94
CA VAL A 1001 -11.17 31.93 -3.72
C VAL A 1001 -10.67 30.54 -4.08
N SER A 1002 -9.62 30.08 -3.42
CA SER A 1002 -9.18 28.69 -3.48
C SER A 1002 -10.10 27.78 -2.67
N ALA A 1003 -10.60 26.73 -3.32
CA ALA A 1003 -11.35 25.65 -2.69
C ALA A 1003 -10.49 24.37 -2.76
N SER A 1004 -9.64 24.17 -1.75
CA SER A 1004 -8.45 23.33 -1.81
C SER A 1004 -8.79 21.86 -2.10
N PHE A 1005 -9.62 21.23 -1.28
CA PHE A 1005 -9.93 19.78 -1.40
C PHE A 1005 -10.93 19.41 -2.50
N ILE A 1006 -11.52 20.39 -3.18
CA ILE A 1006 -12.28 20.12 -4.41
C ILE A 1006 -11.51 20.54 -5.67
N ASN A 1007 -10.21 20.85 -5.53
CA ASN A 1007 -9.29 21.19 -6.61
C ASN A 1007 -9.86 22.28 -7.55
N GLN A 1008 -10.44 23.34 -6.98
CA GLN A 1008 -11.15 24.38 -7.74
C GLN A 1008 -10.79 25.80 -7.31
N ILE A 1009 -10.83 26.71 -8.28
CA ILE A 1009 -11.04 28.14 -8.01
C ILE A 1009 -12.52 28.43 -8.17
N ILE A 1010 -13.10 29.05 -7.16
CA ILE A 1010 -14.48 29.52 -7.16
C ILE A 1010 -14.50 31.04 -7.05
N SER A 1011 -15.63 31.64 -7.41
CA SER A 1011 -15.90 33.05 -7.13
C SER A 1011 -17.03 33.16 -6.10
N ILE A 1012 -16.91 34.11 -5.18
CA ILE A 1012 -17.90 34.41 -4.14
C ILE A 1012 -18.25 35.89 -4.24
N ASN A 1013 -19.54 36.21 -4.39
CA ASN A 1013 -19.98 37.60 -4.35
C ASN A 1013 -20.40 38.03 -2.94
N GLN A 1014 -20.70 39.32 -2.76
CA GLN A 1014 -21.07 39.89 -1.45
C GLN A 1014 -22.41 39.36 -0.88
N ARG A 1015 -23.17 38.56 -1.65
CA ARG A 1015 -24.40 37.89 -1.21
C ARG A 1015 -24.17 36.43 -0.80
N GLY A 1016 -22.94 35.92 -0.92
CA GLY A 1016 -22.61 34.53 -0.65
C GLY A 1016 -22.91 33.58 -1.81
N GLU A 1017 -23.25 34.09 -2.99
CA GLU A 1017 -23.48 33.24 -4.16
C GLU A 1017 -22.12 32.83 -4.75
N THR A 1018 -22.01 31.54 -5.11
CA THR A 1018 -20.77 30.94 -5.60
C THR A 1018 -20.88 30.54 -7.07
N ALA A 1019 -19.80 30.70 -7.84
CA ALA A 1019 -19.68 30.13 -9.18
C ALA A 1019 -18.31 29.49 -9.41
N HIS A 1020 -18.27 28.39 -10.15
CA HIS A 1020 -17.04 27.74 -10.60
C HIS A 1020 -16.27 28.63 -11.57
N VAL A 1021 -14.95 28.70 -11.41
CA VAL A 1021 -14.05 29.48 -12.29
C VAL A 1021 -13.11 28.57 -13.07
N ALA A 1022 -12.42 27.65 -12.38
CA ALA A 1022 -11.46 26.73 -13.00
C ALA A 1022 -11.19 25.51 -12.11
N GLY A 1023 -10.62 24.45 -12.69
CA GLY A 1023 -10.31 23.20 -12.00
C GLY A 1023 -11.52 22.27 -11.85
N GLY A 1024 -11.41 21.28 -10.98
CA GLY A 1024 -12.44 20.28 -10.71
C GLY A 1024 -11.90 19.20 -9.79
N LEU A 1025 -12.78 18.50 -9.05
CA LEU A 1025 -12.42 17.50 -8.04
C LEU A 1025 -11.35 16.50 -8.53
N ASN A 1026 -11.48 16.07 -9.80
CA ASN A 1026 -10.61 15.08 -10.43
C ASN A 1026 -9.58 15.70 -11.39
N SER A 1027 -9.37 17.01 -11.35
CA SER A 1027 -8.47 17.75 -12.24
C SER A 1027 -7.14 18.11 -11.55
N SER A 1028 -6.05 18.04 -12.31
CA SER A 1028 -4.73 18.53 -11.90
C SER A 1028 -4.44 19.97 -12.34
N ASP A 1029 -5.41 20.70 -12.89
CA ASP A 1029 -5.21 22.06 -13.41
C ASP A 1029 -4.89 23.06 -12.28
N VAL A 1030 -5.54 22.90 -11.14
CA VAL A 1030 -5.29 23.62 -9.89
C VAL A 1030 -5.37 22.61 -8.76
N ALA A 1031 -4.37 21.73 -8.67
CA ALA A 1031 -4.35 20.63 -7.70
C ALA A 1031 -4.11 21.16 -6.27
N GLN A 1032 -5.14 21.22 -5.44
CA GLN A 1032 -5.14 21.82 -4.11
C GLN A 1032 -4.63 23.28 -4.14
N PRO A 1033 -5.42 24.23 -4.69
CA PRO A 1033 -5.02 25.62 -4.75
C PRO A 1033 -4.88 26.20 -3.35
N THR A 1034 -3.87 27.03 -3.13
CA THR A 1034 -3.47 27.57 -1.83
C THR A 1034 -3.66 29.07 -1.76
N ALA A 1035 -3.30 29.81 -2.81
CA ALA A 1035 -3.58 31.24 -2.87
C ALA A 1035 -3.91 31.79 -4.25
N VAL A 1036 -4.50 32.99 -4.26
CA VAL A 1036 -4.92 33.71 -5.47
C VAL A 1036 -4.44 35.15 -5.40
N ALA A 1037 -3.88 35.69 -6.49
CA ALA A 1037 -3.61 37.13 -6.63
C ALA A 1037 -4.01 37.66 -8.01
N ILE A 1038 -4.30 38.97 -8.07
CA ILE A 1038 -4.66 39.66 -9.31
C ILE A 1038 -3.40 40.10 -10.06
N GLY A 1039 -3.33 39.81 -11.37
CA GLY A 1039 -2.26 40.30 -12.21
C GLY A 1039 -2.29 41.82 -12.40
N ARG A 1040 -1.11 42.44 -12.52
CA ARG A 1040 -0.94 43.91 -12.43
C ARG A 1040 -0.55 44.57 -13.74
N THR A 1041 -0.09 43.80 -14.73
CA THR A 1041 0.31 44.39 -16.01
C THR A 1041 -0.91 44.82 -16.83
N LEU A 1042 -0.70 45.70 -17.81
CA LEU A 1042 -1.77 46.06 -18.75
C LEU A 1042 -2.34 44.83 -19.47
N GLN A 1043 -1.51 43.83 -19.74
CA GLN A 1043 -1.94 42.58 -20.36
C GLN A 1043 -2.85 41.78 -19.40
N ASP A 1044 -2.47 41.68 -18.14
CA ASP A 1044 -3.25 40.97 -17.12
C ASP A 1044 -4.60 41.64 -16.90
N LEU A 1045 -4.63 42.97 -16.77
CA LEU A 1045 -5.86 43.74 -16.55
C LEU A 1045 -6.83 43.63 -17.74
N ARG A 1046 -6.30 43.56 -18.97
CA ARG A 1046 -7.09 43.34 -20.19
C ARG A 1046 -7.72 41.95 -20.22
N ARG A 1047 -7.00 40.92 -19.76
CA ARG A 1047 -7.47 39.52 -19.73
C ARG A 1047 -8.23 39.16 -18.46
N GLY A 1048 -8.15 40.00 -17.43
CA GLY A 1048 -8.62 39.64 -16.09
C GLY A 1048 -7.82 38.48 -15.51
N THR A 1049 -6.49 38.46 -15.70
CA THR A 1049 -5.65 37.34 -15.26
C THR A 1049 -5.54 37.29 -13.74
N ILE A 1050 -5.80 36.12 -13.17
CA ILE A 1050 -5.46 35.77 -11.80
C ILE A 1050 -4.34 34.74 -11.80
N TYR A 1051 -3.45 34.83 -10.81
CA TYR A 1051 -2.40 33.85 -10.56
C TYR A 1051 -2.74 33.02 -9.34
N VAL A 1052 -2.41 31.74 -9.39
CA VAL A 1052 -2.78 30.76 -8.37
C VAL A 1052 -1.58 29.87 -8.03
N THR A 1053 -1.28 29.74 -6.75
CA THR A 1053 -0.36 28.74 -6.20
C THR A 1053 -1.12 27.48 -5.80
N THR A 1054 -0.44 26.34 -5.81
CA THR A 1054 -1.03 25.06 -5.41
C THR A 1054 -0.09 24.23 -4.55
N ALA A 1055 -0.65 23.32 -3.76
CA ALA A 1055 0.07 22.33 -2.96
C ALA A 1055 0.22 20.98 -3.68
N GLY A 1056 -0.25 20.85 -4.92
CA GLY A 1056 -0.10 19.62 -5.70
C GLY A 1056 -0.96 18.45 -5.21
N ALA A 1057 -2.04 18.71 -4.47
CA ALA A 1057 -2.92 17.69 -3.88
C ALA A 1057 -2.22 16.78 -2.84
N ILE A 1058 -1.26 17.32 -2.08
CA ILE A 1058 -0.61 16.62 -0.95
C ILE A 1058 -1.60 16.29 0.17
N GLY A 1059 -2.54 17.20 0.46
CA GLY A 1059 -3.49 17.07 1.56
C GLY A 1059 -4.69 16.17 1.23
N ASP A 1060 -5.12 16.14 -0.03
CA ASP A 1060 -6.16 15.23 -0.53
C ASP A 1060 -5.84 14.87 -2.01
N PRO A 1061 -5.19 13.72 -2.26
CA PRO A 1061 -4.75 13.36 -3.60
C PRO A 1061 -5.89 13.29 -4.62
N ILE A 1062 -5.65 13.77 -5.84
CA ILE A 1062 -6.60 13.71 -6.94
C ILE A 1062 -6.98 12.24 -7.17
N ASN A 1063 -8.29 11.94 -7.21
CA ASN A 1063 -8.83 10.58 -7.29
C ASN A 1063 -8.28 9.63 -6.19
N GLY A 1064 -7.95 10.16 -5.01
CA GLY A 1064 -7.44 9.43 -3.85
C GLY A 1064 -6.02 8.87 -3.97
N THR A 1065 -5.32 9.15 -5.07
CA THR A 1065 -4.02 8.49 -5.37
C THR A 1065 -2.99 9.38 -6.05
N THR A 1066 -3.42 10.44 -6.75
CA THR A 1066 -2.54 11.22 -7.61
C THR A 1066 -2.14 12.53 -6.94
N VAL A 1067 -0.85 12.67 -6.66
CA VAL A 1067 -0.21 13.91 -6.20
C VAL A 1067 0.65 14.43 -7.34
N VAL A 1068 0.47 15.70 -7.70
CA VAL A 1068 1.33 16.40 -8.66
C VAL A 1068 2.28 17.33 -7.91
N GLY A 1069 3.27 17.90 -8.59
CA GLY A 1069 4.06 18.96 -7.97
C GLY A 1069 3.24 20.23 -7.80
N ALA A 1070 3.52 21.02 -6.76
CA ALA A 1070 2.97 22.37 -6.62
C ALA A 1070 3.16 23.18 -7.90
N GLN A 1071 2.13 23.93 -8.27
CA GLN A 1071 2.08 24.71 -9.49
C GLN A 1071 1.94 26.19 -9.18
N LEU A 1072 2.50 27.02 -10.05
CA LEU A 1072 2.10 28.40 -10.21
C LEU A 1072 1.40 28.51 -11.56
N VAL A 1073 0.12 28.85 -11.56
CA VAL A 1073 -0.72 28.89 -12.77
C VAL A 1073 -1.35 30.26 -12.98
N ALA A 1074 -1.72 30.55 -14.22
CA ALA A 1074 -2.46 31.74 -14.63
C ALA A 1074 -3.82 31.36 -15.21
N ILE A 1075 -4.87 32.11 -14.85
CA ILE A 1075 -6.25 31.89 -15.29
C ILE A 1075 -6.81 33.23 -15.80
N ASP A 1076 -7.22 33.27 -17.05
CA ASP A 1076 -7.80 34.46 -17.68
C ASP A 1076 -9.32 34.47 -17.46
N THR A 1077 -9.83 35.42 -16.66
CA THR A 1077 -11.23 35.42 -16.22
C THR A 1077 -12.19 36.09 -17.22
N LYS A 1078 -11.67 36.93 -18.13
CA LYS A 1078 -12.43 37.55 -19.22
C LYS A 1078 -12.33 36.71 -20.50
N VAL A 1079 -13.48 36.30 -21.04
CA VAL A 1079 -13.55 35.64 -22.36
C VAL A 1079 -13.39 36.72 -23.41
N TRP A 1080 -12.33 36.63 -24.20
CA TRP A 1080 -12.24 37.35 -25.45
C TRP A 1080 -12.91 36.48 -26.52
N THR A 1081 -14.11 36.85 -26.94
CA THR A 1081 -14.52 36.58 -28.31
C THR A 1081 -13.62 37.44 -29.18
N SER A 1082 -12.91 36.83 -30.13
CA SER A 1082 -12.13 37.58 -31.11
C SER A 1082 -13.09 38.33 -32.04
N GLU A 1083 -13.49 39.53 -31.63
CA GLU A 1083 -13.89 40.62 -32.52
C GLU A 1083 -12.77 41.67 -32.53
#